data_AF-A0A942DR11-F1
#
_entry.id   AF-A0A942DR11-F1
#
_cell.length_a   1.000
_cell.length_b   1.000
_cell.length_c   1.000
_cell.angle_alpha   90.00
_cell.angle_beta   90.00
_cell.angle_gamma   90.00
#
_symmetry.space_group_name_H-M   'P 1'
#
loop_
_entity.id
_entity.type
_entity.pdbx_description
1 polymer ?
#
loop_
_entity_poly.entity_id
_entity_poly.type
_entity_poly.pdbx_seq_one_letter_code
_entity_poly.pdbx_strand_id
1 'polypeptide(L)'
;MKNSIKLIIAASFLINACAPKAQERQFPQPTSEFGPRNHDTDLSAGLKESELFKASLAWEGTVSTASFFQQAENLMVLGQKTERPQLTQAGLQWVERFYKSSKTSSYADFSRSPFATLATTQTEDEVQKALGEVQTDLDRSRKLIKSSIADLGRSYPWPQKGADLNRIIVSAEGFTLVVTNKIGALGIPKVISEGVNAELQKQTSTLFAKFRDMVNQLYKTSLFSKALNLVEGAIAQFKVQLPPETQKSIEQGRLIAKDLDGLTNSQAGLTVLIDIWNILTPRERVDYFQTENQSLYDFLAKQDAKDLSCLRLPDCSGGIINGIAKKIFILPKIDQYGIQQLHTKLNQTTLKYMIAIIEQFAQNFIVTMPDTFAKQIDAGLVDKADELLAIRKNYPDYLKNLLSKWAGKNMPGTDGKVAGFEAPSVNLALSAKSKMAVEAAASSLDLKANTAGTSMAANALFLQNTPNHNDFKMRTALSQINKLIAIGGYRDDEKRLVPALMMPIEKTKTPLDLMNFTKSAYSYRIPDKIKMLDSFHASEEPYAKDFSASAYADQLRGLSQMLNFTADWKKTGFEESLGKVQAQELTNEIQNPALARPLFPKDMLFALNIGDAAVLLKNITKKSTPVFLITLNNKTIWADQYQSGGEETAIMAGLVDIKDGERSNQVQGQDVAKFLLAIQEFLKATDGVERTRSAILLERDEMGATPLQALLEGRKDLKLLTIALANFISSQLLDEKSLVQSVYSLKTMEKVKSSNYRIDDQAMAIRALVAAWEITGMDAYLWTAHEIYYALNKNAFSKKDRFYINGDGSSLSFPEKIQTLRALVEVQPSLPAASQAQLGRILSPWMQALEELQ
;
A
#
# COMPACT_ATOMS: atom_id res chain seq x y z
N MET A 1 -50.51 -0.56 -76.93
CA MET A 1 -50.52 -1.38 -75.70
C MET A 1 -49.68 -0.81 -74.53
N LYS A 2 -49.40 0.52 -74.47
CA LYS A 2 -48.77 1.19 -73.30
C LYS A 2 -49.62 2.30 -72.64
N ASN A 3 -50.76 2.69 -73.22
CA ASN A 3 -51.67 3.69 -72.64
C ASN A 3 -52.91 3.09 -71.94
N SER A 4 -53.31 1.86 -72.28
CA SER A 4 -54.47 1.20 -71.65
C SER A 4 -54.16 0.58 -70.28
N ILE A 5 -52.88 0.28 -70.00
CA ILE A 5 -52.44 -0.28 -68.70
C ILE A 5 -52.29 0.84 -67.64
N LYS A 6 -51.96 2.07 -68.06
CA LYS A 6 -51.89 3.22 -67.14
C LYS A 6 -53.26 3.67 -66.63
N LEU A 7 -54.32 3.51 -67.44
CA LEU A 7 -55.68 3.89 -67.04
C LEU A 7 -56.31 2.89 -66.07
N ILE A 8 -55.96 1.60 -66.16
CA ILE A 8 -56.46 0.56 -65.24
C ILE A 8 -55.75 0.65 -63.89
N ILE A 9 -54.45 0.99 -63.85
CA ILE A 9 -53.72 1.18 -62.58
C ILE A 9 -54.15 2.48 -61.88
N ALA A 10 -54.47 3.56 -62.61
CA ALA A 10 -54.99 4.79 -62.01
C ALA A 10 -56.42 4.66 -61.47
N ALA A 11 -57.28 3.85 -62.10
CA ALA A 11 -58.64 3.58 -61.61
C ALA A 11 -58.67 2.62 -60.40
N SER A 12 -57.65 1.78 -60.23
CA SER A 12 -57.53 0.85 -59.10
C SER A 12 -57.14 1.53 -57.77
N PHE A 13 -56.60 2.76 -57.83
CA PHE A 13 -56.27 3.57 -56.64
C PHE A 13 -57.40 4.53 -56.21
N LEU A 14 -58.54 4.57 -56.91
CA LEU A 14 -59.63 5.52 -56.64
C LEU A 14 -60.89 4.90 -56.00
N ILE A 15 -60.93 3.59 -55.71
CA ILE A 15 -62.14 2.92 -55.15
C ILE A 15 -61.85 2.09 -53.89
N ASN A 16 -60.87 2.46 -53.07
CA ASN A 16 -60.77 1.94 -51.69
C ASN A 16 -60.29 3.00 -50.68
N ALA A 17 -60.81 4.22 -50.84
CA ALA A 17 -60.68 5.29 -49.85
C ALA A 17 -62.05 5.83 -49.44
N CYS A 18 -62.91 4.93 -48.94
CA CYS A 18 -63.91 5.30 -47.95
C CYS A 18 -63.40 4.84 -46.57
N ALA A 19 -62.24 5.35 -46.17
CA ALA A 19 -62.02 5.55 -44.75
C ALA A 19 -63.08 6.57 -44.30
N PRO A 20 -63.82 6.33 -43.22
CA PRO A 20 -64.71 7.35 -42.69
C PRO A 20 -63.88 8.62 -42.53
N LYS A 21 -64.42 9.77 -42.97
CA LYS A 21 -63.88 11.08 -42.60
C LYS A 21 -63.49 10.98 -41.14
N ALA A 22 -62.22 11.24 -40.83
CA ALA A 22 -61.83 11.48 -39.46
C ALA A 22 -62.78 12.59 -38.99
N GLN A 23 -63.82 12.21 -38.25
CA GLN A 23 -64.29 13.10 -37.21
C GLN A 23 -63.01 13.35 -36.43
N GLU A 24 -62.50 14.58 -36.52
CA GLU A 24 -61.77 15.11 -35.38
C GLU A 24 -62.66 14.76 -34.20
N ARG A 25 -62.27 13.71 -33.48
CA ARG A 25 -62.59 13.65 -32.08
C ARG A 25 -61.91 14.91 -31.59
N GLN A 26 -62.69 15.98 -31.50
CA GLN A 26 -62.51 16.94 -30.44
C GLN A 26 -62.61 16.09 -29.18
N PHE A 27 -61.47 15.50 -28.82
CA PHE A 27 -61.20 15.30 -27.42
C PHE A 27 -61.50 16.68 -26.83
N PRO A 28 -62.39 16.80 -25.84
CA PRO A 28 -62.39 18.02 -25.05
C PRO A 28 -60.91 18.29 -24.77
N GLN A 29 -60.43 19.50 -25.10
CA GLN A 29 -59.07 19.86 -24.71
C GLN A 29 -58.93 19.37 -23.28
N PRO A 30 -57.96 18.48 -22.99
CA PRO A 30 -57.82 17.98 -21.64
C PRO A 30 -57.79 19.24 -20.79
N THR A 31 -58.76 19.38 -19.87
CA THR A 31 -58.71 20.44 -18.87
C THR A 31 -57.32 20.35 -18.30
N SER A 32 -56.52 21.37 -18.65
CA SER A 32 -55.08 21.37 -18.52
C SER A 32 -54.74 21.54 -17.05
N GLU A 33 -54.89 20.46 -16.30
CA GLU A 33 -54.43 20.34 -14.92
C GLU A 33 -54.03 18.88 -14.66
N PHE A 34 -53.16 18.33 -15.52
CA PHE A 34 -52.29 17.24 -15.10
C PHE A 34 -50.99 17.89 -14.60
N GLY A 35 -50.81 17.88 -13.28
CA GLY A 35 -49.77 18.62 -12.58
C GLY A 35 -50.30 19.32 -11.33
N PRO A 36 -49.44 19.59 -10.34
CA PRO A 36 -49.86 20.11 -9.04
C PRO A 36 -50.51 21.50 -9.15
N ARG A 37 -51.67 21.68 -8.50
CA ARG A 37 -52.36 22.98 -8.41
C ARG A 37 -51.65 23.88 -7.39
N ASN A 38 -51.01 24.94 -7.86
CA ASN A 38 -50.18 25.85 -7.05
C ASN A 38 -50.91 26.57 -5.89
N HIS A 39 -52.24 26.71 -5.94
CA HIS A 39 -52.99 27.55 -5.00
C HIS A 39 -53.22 26.93 -3.60
N ASP A 40 -53.05 25.62 -3.44
CA ASP A 40 -53.35 24.89 -2.18
C ASP A 40 -52.13 24.74 -1.22
N THR A 41 -50.97 25.30 -1.57
CA THR A 41 -49.67 24.98 -0.93
C THR A 41 -48.84 26.18 -0.47
N ASP A 42 -49.43 27.38 -0.54
CA ASP A 42 -48.76 28.62 -0.14
C ASP A 42 -48.71 28.77 1.39
N LEU A 43 -47.56 28.46 1.98
CA LEU A 43 -47.26 28.65 3.39
C LEU A 43 -46.76 30.08 3.70
N SER A 44 -46.64 30.96 2.68
CA SER A 44 -46.03 32.29 2.80
C SER A 44 -46.68 33.17 3.86
N ALA A 45 -47.99 33.04 4.09
CA ALA A 45 -48.69 33.81 5.12
C ALA A 45 -48.28 33.42 6.55
N GLY A 46 -47.88 32.17 6.79
CA GLY A 46 -47.38 31.70 8.09
C GLY A 46 -45.85 31.80 8.27
N LEU A 47 -45.14 32.16 7.19
CA LEU A 47 -43.69 32.39 7.15
C LEU A 47 -43.33 33.89 7.13
N LYS A 48 -44.32 34.78 6.98
CA LYS A 48 -44.15 36.24 7.14
C LYS A 48 -44.22 36.58 8.64
N GLU A 49 -43.28 37.43 9.06
CA GLU A 49 -42.89 37.77 10.45
C GLU A 49 -42.00 36.73 11.16
N SER A 50 -40.68 36.88 10.97
CA SER A 50 -39.73 37.09 12.08
C SER A 50 -38.29 37.04 11.57
N GLU A 51 -37.54 38.12 11.74
CA GLU A 51 -36.07 38.08 11.71
C GLU A 51 -35.47 37.38 12.97
N LEU A 52 -36.27 36.60 13.71
CA LEU A 52 -35.96 36.11 15.07
C LEU A 52 -36.04 34.59 15.28
N PHE A 53 -36.46 33.78 14.30
CA PHE A 53 -36.44 32.32 14.50
C PHE A 53 -35.03 31.76 14.29
N LYS A 54 -34.37 31.45 15.41
CA LYS A 54 -33.15 30.64 15.43
C LYS A 54 -33.54 29.21 15.76
N ALA A 55 -33.36 28.30 14.81
CA ALA A 55 -33.47 26.87 15.12
C ALA A 55 -32.33 26.50 16.08
N SER A 56 -32.61 25.63 17.04
CA SER A 56 -31.60 25.09 17.94
C SER A 56 -31.54 23.58 17.75
N LEU A 57 -30.33 23.07 17.54
CA LEU A 57 -30.07 21.64 17.43
C LEU A 57 -29.18 21.23 18.61
N ALA A 58 -29.74 20.38 19.47
CA ALA A 58 -29.02 19.64 20.47
C ALA A 58 -29.60 18.23 20.49
N TRP A 59 -28.74 17.23 20.58
CA TRP A 59 -29.16 15.83 20.58
C TRP A 59 -28.16 14.98 21.35
N GLU A 60 -28.66 14.11 22.21
CA GLU A 60 -27.85 13.15 22.94
C GLU A 60 -28.58 11.80 22.98
N GLY A 61 -27.84 10.72 22.70
CA GLY A 61 -28.37 9.37 22.78
C GLY A 61 -27.56 8.36 21.99
N THR A 62 -28.07 7.14 21.91
CA THR A 62 -27.48 6.07 21.12
C THR A 62 -28.06 6.08 19.70
N VAL A 63 -27.20 6.15 18.68
CA VAL A 63 -27.57 5.94 17.27
C VAL A 63 -26.89 4.69 16.72
N SER A 64 -27.48 4.11 15.67
CA SER A 64 -26.73 3.17 14.84
C SER A 64 -25.57 3.89 14.17
N THR A 65 -24.42 3.21 14.06
CA THR A 65 -23.25 3.76 13.37
C THR A 65 -23.55 4.04 11.90
N ALA A 66 -24.45 3.24 11.30
CA ALA A 66 -24.91 3.49 9.94
C ALA A 66 -25.64 4.84 9.81
N SER A 67 -26.54 5.16 10.74
CA SER A 67 -27.20 6.47 10.78
C SER A 67 -26.20 7.60 10.99
N PHE A 68 -25.20 7.41 11.87
CA PHE A 68 -24.15 8.41 12.10
C PHE A 68 -23.40 8.75 10.79
N PHE A 69 -22.89 7.75 10.08
CA PHE A 69 -22.17 7.97 8.81
C PHE A 69 -23.08 8.53 7.72
N GLN A 70 -24.34 8.11 7.66
CA GLN A 70 -25.32 8.70 6.75
C GLN A 70 -25.53 10.20 7.02
N GLN A 71 -25.57 10.62 8.30
CA GLN A 71 -25.69 12.05 8.62
C GLN A 71 -24.41 12.82 8.30
N ALA A 72 -23.22 12.25 8.56
CA ALA A 72 -21.96 12.86 8.15
C ALA A 72 -21.90 13.06 6.62
N GLU A 73 -22.30 12.06 5.84
CA GLU A 73 -22.45 12.19 4.39
C GLU A 73 -23.47 13.27 4.01
N ASN A 74 -24.65 13.26 4.63
CA ASN A 74 -25.69 14.23 4.32
C ASN A 74 -25.20 15.67 4.55
N LEU A 75 -24.43 15.93 5.61
CA LEU A 75 -23.81 17.23 5.86
C LEU A 75 -22.82 17.62 4.75
N MET A 76 -21.99 16.68 4.30
CA MET A 76 -21.07 16.91 3.18
C MET A 76 -21.80 17.27 1.88
N VAL A 77 -22.83 16.49 1.54
CA VAL A 77 -23.61 16.70 0.31
C VAL A 77 -24.42 17.99 0.37
N LEU A 78 -25.04 18.29 1.52
CA LEU A 78 -25.75 19.55 1.74
C LEU A 78 -24.81 20.73 1.57
N GLY A 79 -23.65 20.71 2.24
CA GLY A 79 -22.65 21.78 2.14
C GLY A 79 -22.19 22.03 0.70
N GLN A 80 -21.99 20.98 -0.09
CA GLN A 80 -21.65 21.11 -1.51
C GLN A 80 -22.81 21.68 -2.35
N LYS A 81 -24.04 21.13 -2.20
CA LYS A 81 -25.20 21.54 -3.00
C LYS A 81 -25.70 22.95 -2.69
N THR A 82 -25.48 23.44 -1.47
CA THR A 82 -25.89 24.79 -1.04
C THR A 82 -24.73 25.78 -0.95
N GLU A 83 -23.53 25.42 -1.43
CA GLU A 83 -22.32 26.26 -1.36
C GLU A 83 -21.98 26.75 0.06
N ARG A 84 -22.18 25.87 1.06
CA ARG A 84 -21.92 26.11 2.49
C ARG A 84 -20.74 25.25 2.97
N PRO A 85 -19.48 25.70 2.82
CA PRO A 85 -18.30 24.88 3.11
C PRO A 85 -18.17 24.47 4.59
N GLN A 86 -18.79 25.23 5.51
CA GLN A 86 -18.82 24.90 6.94
C GLN A 86 -19.56 23.59 7.20
N LEU A 87 -20.67 23.32 6.50
CA LEU A 87 -21.39 22.05 6.59
C LEU A 87 -20.55 20.89 6.05
N THR A 88 -19.85 21.11 4.93
CA THR A 88 -18.92 20.12 4.39
C THR A 88 -17.84 19.78 5.42
N GLN A 89 -17.24 20.81 6.01
CA GLN A 89 -16.22 20.63 7.04
C GLN A 89 -16.75 19.93 8.29
N ALA A 90 -17.98 20.20 8.72
CA ALA A 90 -18.61 19.52 9.85
C ALA A 90 -18.74 18.02 9.57
N GLY A 91 -19.26 17.63 8.40
CA GLY A 91 -19.35 16.22 8.00
C GLY A 91 -17.98 15.52 7.98
N LEU A 92 -16.94 16.18 7.45
CA LEU A 92 -15.57 15.65 7.45
C LEU A 92 -15.03 15.46 8.88
N GLN A 93 -15.25 16.44 9.76
CA GLN A 93 -14.83 16.36 11.16
C GLN A 93 -15.56 15.25 11.93
N TRP A 94 -16.81 14.95 11.58
CA TRP A 94 -17.55 13.86 12.20
C TRP A 94 -16.90 12.51 11.92
N VAL A 95 -16.55 12.24 10.65
CA VAL A 95 -15.80 11.04 10.26
C VAL A 95 -14.46 10.98 11.00
N GLU A 96 -13.70 12.08 11.03
CA GLU A 96 -12.40 12.11 11.69
C GLU A 96 -12.51 11.85 13.22
N ARG A 97 -13.48 12.47 13.90
CA ARG A 97 -13.70 12.26 15.34
C ARG A 97 -14.15 10.85 15.66
N PHE A 98 -14.95 10.24 14.80
CA PHE A 98 -15.38 8.85 14.96
C PHE A 98 -14.17 7.91 15.10
N TYR A 99 -13.22 7.97 14.17
CA TYR A 99 -12.04 7.10 14.19
C TYR A 99 -10.99 7.50 15.23
N LYS A 100 -10.97 8.77 15.69
CA LYS A 100 -10.14 9.19 16.83
C LYS A 100 -10.66 8.69 18.17
N SER A 101 -11.95 8.37 18.27
CA SER A 101 -12.56 7.87 19.50
C SER A 101 -12.17 6.42 19.76
N SER A 102 -11.91 6.08 21.03
CA SER A 102 -11.51 4.74 21.41
C SER A 102 -12.65 3.74 21.22
N LYS A 103 -12.34 2.53 20.74
CA LYS A 103 -13.26 1.38 20.62
C LYS A 103 -14.40 1.53 19.61
N THR A 104 -14.51 2.65 18.89
CA THR A 104 -15.51 2.82 17.80
C THR A 104 -15.19 1.95 16.59
N SER A 105 -13.92 1.58 16.42
CA SER A 105 -13.42 0.67 15.38
C SER A 105 -12.44 -0.33 15.97
N SER A 106 -12.36 -1.49 15.34
CA SER A 106 -11.24 -2.43 15.51
C SER A 106 -9.99 -1.93 14.79
N TYR A 107 -8.80 -2.40 15.16
CA TYR A 107 -7.52 -2.00 14.56
C TYR A 107 -6.60 -3.19 14.38
N ALA A 108 -5.86 -3.23 13.28
CA ALA A 108 -4.83 -4.24 13.04
C ALA A 108 -3.57 -3.60 12.41
N ASP A 109 -2.43 -4.25 12.61
CA ASP A 109 -1.18 -3.85 11.98
C ASP A 109 -1.33 -3.97 10.46
N PHE A 110 -0.89 -2.96 9.71
CA PHE A 110 -1.01 -2.97 8.25
C PHE A 110 -0.29 -4.18 7.61
N SER A 111 0.82 -4.62 8.19
CA SER A 111 1.56 -5.80 7.75
C SER A 111 0.79 -7.12 7.90
N ARG A 112 -0.30 -7.13 8.68
CA ARG A 112 -1.19 -8.29 8.91
C ARG A 112 -2.57 -8.08 8.30
N SER A 113 -2.74 -7.06 7.48
CA SER A 113 -4.01 -6.71 6.86
C SER A 113 -4.34 -7.59 5.64
N PRO A 114 -5.60 -7.65 5.19
CA PRO A 114 -5.99 -8.34 3.97
C PRO A 114 -5.14 -7.97 2.74
N PHE A 115 -4.80 -6.68 2.58
CA PHE A 115 -3.93 -6.21 1.50
C PHE A 115 -2.54 -6.81 1.58
N ALA A 116 -1.91 -6.82 2.76
CA ALA A 116 -0.57 -7.38 2.93
C ALA A 116 -0.53 -8.87 2.61
N THR A 117 -1.57 -9.61 3.01
CA THR A 117 -1.70 -11.03 2.72
C THR A 117 -1.93 -11.26 1.23
N LEU A 118 -2.88 -10.55 0.61
CA LEU A 118 -3.14 -10.66 -0.83
C LEU A 118 -1.90 -10.29 -1.66
N ALA A 119 -1.19 -9.21 -1.29
CA ALA A 119 0.04 -8.82 -1.96
C ALA A 119 1.08 -9.94 -1.90
N THR A 120 1.25 -10.57 -0.74
CA THR A 120 2.16 -11.71 -0.55
C THR A 120 1.78 -12.87 -1.49
N THR A 121 0.53 -13.31 -1.46
CA THR A 121 0.04 -14.45 -2.25
C THR A 121 0.16 -14.20 -3.76
N GLN A 122 -0.11 -12.97 -4.22
CA GLN A 122 -0.06 -12.63 -5.65
C GLN A 122 1.37 -12.52 -6.19
N THR A 123 2.35 -12.18 -5.35
CA THR A 123 3.75 -12.01 -5.79
C THR A 123 4.64 -13.20 -5.46
N GLU A 124 4.21 -14.13 -4.60
CA GLU A 124 5.06 -15.22 -4.13
C GLU A 124 5.59 -16.10 -5.27
N ASP A 125 4.74 -16.63 -6.15
CA ASP A 125 5.17 -17.54 -7.22
C ASP A 125 6.20 -16.85 -8.17
N GLU A 126 5.98 -15.58 -8.49
CA GLU A 126 6.91 -14.78 -9.32
C GLU A 126 8.24 -14.55 -8.62
N VAL A 127 8.21 -14.18 -7.33
CA VAL A 127 9.42 -13.95 -6.53
C VAL A 127 10.20 -15.23 -6.31
N GLN A 128 9.53 -16.34 -6.00
CA GLN A 128 10.15 -17.66 -5.85
C GLN A 128 10.90 -18.08 -7.10
N LYS A 129 10.29 -17.87 -8.27
CA LYS A 129 10.90 -18.16 -9.56
C LYS A 129 12.10 -17.25 -9.82
N ALA A 130 11.94 -15.93 -9.68
CA ALA A 130 13.00 -14.96 -9.92
C ALA A 130 14.21 -15.19 -9.00
N LEU A 131 13.99 -15.46 -7.70
CA LEU A 131 15.06 -15.76 -6.76
C LEU A 131 15.74 -17.10 -7.08
N GLY A 132 15.01 -18.10 -7.59
CA GLY A 132 15.61 -19.34 -8.07
C GLY A 132 16.51 -19.16 -9.30
N GLU A 133 16.11 -18.31 -10.24
CA GLU A 133 16.92 -17.95 -11.40
C GLU A 133 18.19 -17.19 -10.97
N VAL A 134 18.05 -16.18 -10.10
CA VAL A 134 19.19 -15.41 -9.56
C VAL A 134 20.17 -16.30 -8.79
N GLN A 135 19.69 -17.27 -8.01
CA GLN A 135 20.55 -18.23 -7.32
C GLN A 135 21.38 -19.07 -8.30
N THR A 136 20.75 -19.55 -9.37
CA THR A 136 21.43 -20.34 -10.41
C THR A 136 22.50 -19.49 -11.11
N ASP A 137 22.18 -18.24 -11.41
CA ASP A 137 23.10 -17.29 -12.02
C ASP A 137 24.26 -16.93 -11.11
N LEU A 138 24.02 -16.74 -9.81
CA LEU A 138 25.07 -16.51 -8.82
C LEU A 138 26.01 -17.72 -8.74
N ASP A 139 25.50 -18.94 -8.62
CA ASP A 139 26.32 -20.15 -8.55
C ASP A 139 27.17 -20.36 -9.80
N ARG A 140 26.60 -20.11 -10.99
CA ARG A 140 27.33 -20.17 -12.26
C ARG A 140 28.42 -19.09 -12.32
N SER A 141 28.06 -17.85 -11.98
CA SER A 141 28.98 -16.71 -12.01
C SER A 141 30.14 -16.91 -11.05
N ARG A 142 29.87 -17.45 -9.86
CA ARG A 142 30.88 -17.72 -8.82
C ARG A 142 31.97 -18.67 -9.32
N LYS A 143 31.57 -19.78 -9.96
CA LYS A 143 32.50 -20.75 -10.58
C LYS A 143 33.34 -20.12 -11.69
N LEU A 144 32.70 -19.34 -12.58
CA LEU A 144 33.37 -18.67 -13.70
C LEU A 144 34.35 -17.59 -13.23
N ILE A 145 33.98 -16.77 -12.26
CA ILE A 145 34.85 -15.74 -11.69
C ILE A 145 36.06 -16.40 -11.04
N LYS A 146 35.84 -17.43 -10.22
CA LYS A 146 36.91 -18.16 -9.52
C LYS A 146 37.90 -18.80 -10.50
N SER A 147 37.43 -19.51 -11.52
CA SER A 147 38.31 -20.10 -12.54
C SER A 147 39.06 -19.03 -13.33
N SER A 148 38.38 -17.95 -13.72
CA SER A 148 38.98 -16.89 -14.53
C SER A 148 40.06 -16.11 -13.79
N ILE A 149 39.88 -15.86 -12.49
CA ILE A 149 40.91 -15.21 -11.65
C ILE A 149 42.12 -16.14 -11.51
N ALA A 150 41.91 -17.43 -11.30
CA ALA A 150 43.00 -18.41 -11.21
C ALA A 150 43.81 -18.49 -12.53
N ASP A 151 43.13 -18.53 -13.68
CA ASP A 151 43.78 -18.55 -15.00
C ASP A 151 44.52 -17.24 -15.30
N LEU A 152 43.93 -16.08 -14.97
CA LEU A 152 44.61 -14.79 -15.03
C LEU A 152 45.87 -14.81 -14.18
N GLY A 153 45.78 -15.28 -12.94
CA GLY A 153 46.90 -15.35 -12.01
C GLY A 153 48.11 -16.13 -12.52
N ARG A 154 47.89 -17.22 -13.27
CA ARG A 154 48.96 -18.03 -13.89
C ARG A 154 49.66 -17.33 -15.05
N SER A 155 48.93 -16.48 -15.78
CA SER A 155 49.44 -15.77 -16.97
C SER A 155 49.91 -14.34 -16.69
N TYR A 156 49.58 -13.80 -15.51
CA TYR A 156 49.90 -12.42 -15.15
C TYR A 156 51.42 -12.25 -14.93
N PRO A 157 52.04 -11.19 -15.49
CA PRO A 157 53.48 -10.96 -15.39
C PRO A 157 53.85 -10.43 -14.00
N TRP A 158 53.91 -11.32 -13.01
CA TRP A 158 54.36 -10.97 -11.67
C TRP A 158 55.79 -10.42 -11.67
N PRO A 159 56.14 -9.50 -10.75
CA PRO A 159 57.47 -8.93 -10.69
C PRO A 159 58.53 -10.04 -10.58
N GLN A 160 59.69 -9.85 -11.21
CA GLN A 160 60.82 -10.77 -11.06
C GLN A 160 61.42 -10.69 -9.65
N LYS A 161 62.15 -11.73 -9.23
CA LYS A 161 62.84 -11.73 -7.91
C LYS A 161 63.70 -10.49 -7.74
N GLY A 162 63.55 -9.80 -6.60
CA GLY A 162 64.28 -8.58 -6.25
C GLY A 162 63.58 -7.27 -6.62
N ALA A 163 62.27 -7.29 -6.89
CA ALA A 163 61.48 -6.07 -7.07
C ALA A 163 61.25 -5.34 -5.73
N ASP A 164 61.31 -4.00 -5.75
CA ASP A 164 60.98 -3.17 -4.59
C ASP A 164 59.46 -3.17 -4.27
N LEU A 165 59.11 -2.72 -3.06
CA LEU A 165 57.72 -2.72 -2.59
C LEU A 165 56.78 -1.87 -3.45
N ASN A 166 57.26 -0.78 -4.04
CA ASN A 166 56.44 0.07 -4.90
C ASN A 166 56.06 -0.67 -6.19
N ARG A 167 57.00 -1.39 -6.81
CA ARG A 167 56.73 -2.22 -7.99
C ARG A 167 55.78 -3.37 -7.67
N ILE A 168 55.92 -3.98 -6.49
CA ILE A 168 55.01 -5.05 -6.04
C ILE A 168 53.58 -4.50 -5.86
N ILE A 169 53.41 -3.34 -5.22
CA ILE A 169 52.09 -2.69 -5.04
C ILE A 169 51.47 -2.34 -6.39
N VAL A 170 52.22 -1.71 -7.30
CA VAL A 170 51.73 -1.35 -8.65
C VAL A 170 51.30 -2.61 -9.42
N SER A 171 52.06 -3.70 -9.29
CA SER A 171 51.70 -4.97 -9.92
C SER A 171 50.40 -5.57 -9.36
N ALA A 172 50.20 -5.52 -8.03
CA ALA A 172 48.98 -5.99 -7.38
C ALA A 172 47.73 -5.17 -7.75
N GLU A 173 47.88 -3.85 -7.85
CA GLU A 173 46.82 -2.95 -8.29
C GLU A 173 46.50 -3.15 -9.78
N GLY A 174 47.53 -3.31 -10.61
CA GLY A 174 47.37 -3.70 -12.02
C GLY A 174 46.61 -5.02 -12.17
N PHE A 175 46.90 -6.02 -11.32
CA PHE A 175 46.18 -7.29 -11.33
C PHE A 175 44.71 -7.10 -10.97
N THR A 176 44.42 -6.29 -9.96
CA THR A 176 43.04 -5.96 -9.55
C THR A 176 42.27 -5.32 -10.70
N LEU A 177 42.88 -4.38 -11.43
CA LEU A 177 42.27 -3.74 -12.60
C LEU A 177 41.98 -4.76 -13.71
N VAL A 178 42.92 -5.67 -13.98
CA VAL A 178 42.73 -6.75 -14.97
C VAL A 178 41.61 -7.70 -14.55
N VAL A 179 41.49 -8.03 -13.26
CA VAL A 179 40.39 -8.84 -12.73
C VAL A 179 39.04 -8.15 -12.95
N THR A 180 38.91 -6.86 -12.59
CA THR A 180 37.68 -6.08 -12.79
C THR A 180 37.26 -6.06 -14.27
N ASN A 181 38.22 -5.83 -15.18
CA ASN A 181 37.98 -5.84 -16.61
C ASN A 181 37.58 -7.23 -17.12
N LYS A 182 38.24 -8.28 -16.61
CA LYS A 182 37.93 -9.66 -16.99
C LYS A 182 36.53 -10.05 -16.55
N ILE A 183 36.13 -9.73 -15.32
CA ILE A 183 34.79 -9.99 -14.79
C ILE A 183 33.71 -9.39 -15.70
N GLY A 184 33.90 -8.14 -16.15
CA GLY A 184 33.00 -7.50 -17.11
C GLY A 184 32.88 -8.21 -18.47
N ALA A 185 33.88 -9.02 -18.84
CA ALA A 185 33.93 -9.77 -20.10
C ALA A 185 33.54 -11.25 -19.98
N LEU A 186 33.15 -11.75 -18.79
CA LEU A 186 32.82 -13.18 -18.58
C LEU A 186 31.46 -13.61 -19.13
N GLY A 187 30.66 -12.68 -19.67
CA GLY A 187 29.30 -12.98 -20.14
C GLY A 187 28.35 -13.41 -19.02
N ILE A 188 28.68 -13.07 -17.77
CA ILE A 188 27.79 -13.24 -16.61
C ILE A 188 26.73 -12.11 -16.58
N PRO A 189 25.61 -12.28 -15.87
CA PRO A 189 24.59 -11.23 -15.76
C PRO A 189 25.17 -9.89 -15.30
N LYS A 190 24.78 -8.80 -15.98
CA LYS A 190 25.34 -7.46 -15.75
C LYS A 190 25.27 -7.03 -14.28
N VAL A 191 24.12 -7.26 -13.64
CA VAL A 191 23.89 -6.91 -12.22
C VAL A 191 24.93 -7.56 -11.30
N ILE A 192 25.33 -8.81 -11.57
CA ILE A 192 26.37 -9.51 -10.79
C ILE A 192 27.74 -8.91 -11.10
N SER A 193 28.10 -8.75 -12.38
CA SER A 193 29.41 -8.20 -12.74
C SER A 193 29.63 -6.76 -12.24
N GLU A 194 28.62 -5.90 -12.37
CA GLU A 194 28.67 -4.50 -11.93
C GLU A 194 28.73 -4.43 -10.40
N GLY A 195 27.94 -5.24 -9.70
CA GLY A 195 27.96 -5.33 -8.24
C GLY A 195 29.31 -5.79 -7.68
N VAL A 196 29.89 -6.85 -8.26
CA VAL A 196 31.23 -7.35 -7.87
C VAL A 196 32.29 -6.29 -8.16
N ASN A 197 32.27 -5.67 -9.34
CA ASN A 197 33.23 -4.64 -9.72
C ASN A 197 33.16 -3.41 -8.80
N ALA A 198 31.95 -2.95 -8.46
CA ALA A 198 31.74 -1.81 -7.56
C ALA A 198 32.29 -2.10 -6.16
N GLU A 199 32.00 -3.28 -5.59
CA GLU A 199 32.50 -3.66 -4.27
C GLU A 199 34.02 -3.88 -4.27
N LEU A 200 34.58 -4.50 -5.33
CA LEU A 200 36.03 -4.63 -5.50
C LEU A 200 36.71 -3.27 -5.56
N GLN A 201 36.20 -2.33 -6.36
CA GLN A 201 36.78 -1.00 -6.47
C GLN A 201 36.73 -0.25 -5.14
N LYS A 202 35.60 -0.34 -4.42
CA LYS A 202 35.42 0.28 -3.10
C LYS A 202 36.41 -0.26 -2.07
N GLN A 203 36.59 -1.58 -2.00
CA GLN A 203 37.48 -2.21 -1.03
C GLN A 203 38.96 -2.00 -1.37
N THR A 204 39.34 -2.15 -2.64
CA THR A 204 40.75 -2.17 -3.06
C THR A 204 41.38 -0.77 -3.18
N SER A 205 40.63 0.24 -3.65
CA SER A 205 41.15 1.62 -3.80
C SER A 205 41.65 2.21 -2.47
N THR A 206 40.82 2.09 -1.42
CA THR A 206 41.16 2.55 -0.06
C THR A 206 42.34 1.76 0.50
N LEU A 207 42.41 0.46 0.20
CA LEU A 207 43.45 -0.44 0.66
C LEU A 207 44.82 -0.07 0.05
N PHE A 208 44.89 0.07 -1.28
CA PHE A 208 46.13 0.41 -1.98
C PHE A 208 46.65 1.81 -1.61
N ALA A 209 45.76 2.78 -1.42
CA ALA A 209 46.14 4.12 -0.94
C ALA A 209 46.85 4.06 0.42
N LYS A 210 46.31 3.28 1.37
CA LYS A 210 46.93 3.06 2.68
C LYS A 210 48.28 2.34 2.55
N PHE A 211 48.36 1.28 1.73
CA PHE A 211 49.62 0.55 1.49
C PHE A 211 50.73 1.45 0.95
N ARG A 212 50.43 2.29 -0.04
CA ARG A 212 51.41 3.25 -0.59
C ARG A 212 51.89 4.24 0.46
N ASP A 213 50.99 4.78 1.30
CA ASP A 213 51.37 5.70 2.36
C ASP A 213 52.33 5.05 3.36
N MET A 214 52.04 3.84 3.84
CA MET A 214 52.94 3.13 4.75
C MET A 214 54.28 2.78 4.10
N VAL A 215 54.30 2.34 2.84
CA VAL A 215 55.56 2.07 2.12
C VAL A 215 56.38 3.34 1.94
N ASN A 216 55.73 4.47 1.64
CA ASN A 216 56.41 5.77 1.57
C ASN A 216 56.97 6.20 2.92
N GLN A 217 56.25 5.97 4.02
CA GLN A 217 56.75 6.23 5.38
C GLN A 217 57.92 5.30 5.73
N LEU A 218 57.85 4.04 5.32
CA LEU A 218 58.91 3.05 5.53
C LEU A 218 60.20 3.42 4.80
N TYR A 219 60.14 3.87 3.54
CA TYR A 219 61.35 4.30 2.82
C TYR A 219 61.89 5.66 3.27
N LYS A 220 61.09 6.50 3.96
CA LYS A 220 61.52 7.80 4.48
C LYS A 220 62.14 7.74 5.88
N THR A 221 61.95 6.64 6.63
CA THR A 221 62.49 6.54 7.98
C THR A 221 63.99 6.24 7.96
N SER A 222 64.75 6.90 8.86
CA SER A 222 66.18 6.65 9.07
C SER A 222 66.47 5.81 10.31
N LEU A 223 65.45 5.55 11.14
CA LEU A 223 65.57 4.78 12.38
C LEU A 223 64.92 3.40 12.23
N PHE A 224 65.66 2.36 12.59
CA PHE A 224 65.21 0.97 12.50
C PHE A 224 64.03 0.68 13.43
N SER A 225 64.03 1.24 14.64
CA SER A 225 62.90 1.14 15.59
C SER A 225 61.59 1.69 15.04
N LYS A 226 61.63 2.86 14.39
CA LYS A 226 60.46 3.44 13.70
C LYS A 226 60.00 2.58 12.52
N ALA A 227 60.94 2.01 11.76
CA ALA A 227 60.65 1.14 10.63
C ALA A 227 59.91 -0.14 11.09
N LEU A 228 60.37 -0.79 12.16
CA LEU A 228 59.70 -1.94 12.77
C LEU A 228 58.29 -1.60 13.26
N ASN A 229 58.11 -0.46 13.93
CA ASN A 229 56.78 -0.04 14.38
C ASN A 229 55.79 0.15 13.21
N LEU A 230 56.24 0.67 12.07
CA LEU A 230 55.43 0.77 10.86
C LEU A 230 55.03 -0.60 10.32
N VAL A 231 55.98 -1.55 10.30
CA VAL A 231 55.75 -2.93 9.83
C VAL A 231 54.76 -3.66 10.74
N GLU A 232 54.93 -3.56 12.06
CA GLU A 232 54.02 -4.16 13.05
C GLU A 232 52.63 -3.52 13.02
N GLY A 233 52.57 -2.20 12.84
CA GLY A 233 51.32 -1.49 12.61
C GLY A 233 50.60 -2.01 11.37
N ALA A 234 51.32 -2.24 10.27
CA ALA A 234 50.76 -2.82 9.06
C ALA A 234 50.27 -4.27 9.28
N ILE A 235 51.07 -5.12 9.94
CA ILE A 235 50.69 -6.51 10.25
C ILE A 235 49.38 -6.55 11.07
N ALA A 236 49.27 -5.70 12.09
CA ALA A 236 48.07 -5.60 12.91
C ALA A 236 46.88 -5.05 12.13
N GLN A 237 47.08 -3.97 11.36
CA GLN A 237 46.02 -3.30 10.61
C GLN A 237 45.43 -4.19 9.51
N PHE A 238 46.26 -4.97 8.80
CA PHE A 238 45.82 -5.85 7.71
C PHE A 238 45.64 -7.30 8.14
N LYS A 239 45.80 -7.61 9.42
CA LYS A 239 45.67 -8.96 9.98
C LYS A 239 46.52 -9.99 9.22
N VAL A 240 47.76 -9.62 8.88
CA VAL A 240 48.67 -10.48 8.12
C VAL A 240 49.13 -11.64 9.00
N GLN A 241 48.94 -12.87 8.54
CA GLN A 241 49.52 -14.04 9.20
C GLN A 241 50.98 -14.20 8.78
N LEU A 242 51.89 -14.08 9.75
CA LEU A 242 53.32 -14.27 9.51
C LEU A 242 53.70 -15.74 9.72
N PRO A 243 54.64 -16.27 8.92
CA PRO A 243 55.31 -17.52 9.24
C PRO A 243 56.02 -17.43 10.61
N PRO A 244 56.07 -18.52 11.40
CA PRO A 244 56.72 -18.51 12.71
C PRO A 244 58.15 -17.97 12.71
N GLU A 245 58.92 -18.30 11.66
CA GLU A 245 60.29 -17.81 11.48
C GLU A 245 60.34 -16.29 11.28
N THR A 246 59.41 -15.72 10.51
CA THR A 246 59.31 -14.27 10.30
C THR A 246 58.87 -13.54 11.57
N GLN A 247 57.97 -14.14 12.34
CA GLN A 247 57.55 -13.60 13.64
C GLN A 247 58.73 -13.55 14.63
N LYS A 248 59.51 -14.63 14.69
CA LYS A 248 60.76 -14.69 15.47
C LYS A 248 61.77 -13.64 15.00
N SER A 249 61.90 -13.40 13.69
CA SER A 249 62.76 -12.35 13.15
C SER A 249 62.32 -10.93 13.55
N ILE A 250 61.01 -10.67 13.65
CA ILE A 250 60.49 -9.38 14.14
C ILE A 250 60.81 -9.19 15.63
N GLU A 251 60.62 -10.24 16.44
CA GLU A 251 60.96 -10.20 17.88
C GLU A 251 62.46 -9.97 18.10
N GLN A 252 63.32 -10.62 17.31
CA GLN A 252 64.76 -10.37 17.31
C GLN A 252 65.10 -8.96 16.83
N GLY A 253 64.41 -8.46 15.80
CA GLY A 253 64.51 -7.09 15.33
C GLY A 253 64.20 -6.07 16.43
N ARG A 254 63.18 -6.32 17.27
CA ARG A 254 62.86 -5.45 18.42
C ARG A 254 64.02 -5.35 19.43
N LEU A 255 64.68 -6.47 19.71
CA LEU A 255 65.83 -6.49 20.61
C LEU A 255 66.98 -5.65 20.03
N ILE A 256 67.32 -5.87 18.75
CA ILE A 256 68.34 -5.07 18.05
C ILE A 256 67.96 -3.59 18.02
N ALA A 257 66.70 -3.26 17.75
CA ALA A 257 66.24 -1.87 17.70
C ALA A 257 66.35 -1.16 19.05
N LYS A 258 65.99 -1.86 20.14
CA LYS A 258 66.16 -1.35 21.50
C LYS A 258 67.64 -1.09 21.83
N ASP A 259 68.52 -2.02 21.46
CA ASP A 259 69.95 -1.90 21.75
C ASP A 259 70.63 -0.85 20.85
N LEU A 260 70.14 -0.66 19.61
CA LEU A 260 70.53 0.43 18.72
C LEU A 260 70.11 1.81 19.25
N ASP A 261 68.85 1.97 19.69
CA ASP A 261 68.35 3.22 20.26
C ASP A 261 69.12 3.60 21.56
N GLY A 262 69.68 2.61 22.27
CA GLY A 262 70.49 2.76 23.49
C GLY A 262 72.01 2.87 23.29
N LEU A 263 72.49 2.97 22.04
CA LEU A 263 73.91 2.90 21.69
C LEU A 263 74.66 4.19 22.09
N THR A 264 75.30 4.18 23.26
CA THR A 264 75.93 5.36 23.90
C THR A 264 77.45 5.32 24.01
N ASN A 265 78.07 4.13 23.89
CA ASN A 265 79.51 3.93 24.03
C ASN A 265 80.00 2.67 23.28
N SER A 266 81.31 2.44 23.23
CA SER A 266 81.92 1.33 22.48
C SER A 266 81.58 -0.07 23.01
N GLN A 267 81.31 -0.22 24.30
CA GLN A 267 80.82 -1.50 24.84
C GLN A 267 79.39 -1.78 24.36
N ALA A 268 78.51 -0.77 24.35
CA ALA A 268 77.17 -0.90 23.78
C ALA A 268 77.23 -1.18 22.26
N GLY A 269 78.13 -0.51 21.54
CA GLY A 269 78.38 -0.78 20.12
C GLY A 269 78.83 -2.22 19.85
N LEU A 270 79.72 -2.77 20.67
CA LEU A 270 80.15 -4.17 20.58
C LEU A 270 79.01 -5.15 20.91
N THR A 271 78.18 -4.86 21.91
CA THR A 271 77.01 -5.68 22.25
C THR A 271 76.04 -5.77 21.07
N VAL A 272 75.70 -4.65 20.43
CA VAL A 272 74.82 -4.64 19.25
C VAL A 272 75.44 -5.41 18.08
N LEU A 273 76.74 -5.24 17.83
CA LEU A 273 77.46 -5.98 16.79
C LEU A 273 77.43 -7.50 17.04
N ILE A 274 77.55 -7.94 18.30
CA ILE A 274 77.44 -9.35 18.68
C ILE A 274 76.00 -9.85 18.51
N ASP A 275 75.00 -9.04 18.89
CA ASP A 275 73.60 -9.42 18.75
C ASP A 275 73.20 -9.57 17.28
N ILE A 276 73.67 -8.67 16.41
CA ILE A 276 73.54 -8.81 14.96
C ILE A 276 74.30 -10.06 14.46
N TRP A 277 75.55 -10.27 14.91
CA TRP A 277 76.35 -11.44 14.52
C TRP A 277 75.65 -12.77 14.79
N ASN A 278 75.00 -12.90 15.94
CA ASN A 278 74.28 -14.10 16.35
C ASN A 278 73.04 -14.37 15.49
N ILE A 279 72.48 -13.35 14.84
CA ILE A 279 71.29 -13.46 13.99
C ILE A 279 71.65 -13.78 12.54
N LEU A 280 72.78 -13.27 12.04
CA LEU A 280 73.22 -13.50 10.67
C LEU A 280 73.67 -14.96 10.44
N THR A 281 73.37 -15.49 9.26
CA THR A 281 73.90 -16.77 8.76
C THR A 281 75.41 -16.67 8.47
N PRO A 282 76.14 -17.81 8.35
CA PRO A 282 77.57 -17.78 8.02
C PRO A 282 77.92 -17.00 6.76
N ARG A 283 77.04 -17.03 5.75
CA ARG A 283 77.20 -16.28 4.51
C ARG A 283 76.99 -14.78 4.72
N GLU A 284 75.93 -14.39 5.43
CA GLU A 284 75.65 -12.99 5.72
C GLU A 284 76.71 -12.36 6.62
N ARG A 285 77.31 -13.12 7.55
CA ARG A 285 78.44 -12.65 8.35
C ARG A 285 79.63 -12.26 7.47
N VAL A 286 79.90 -13.03 6.41
CA VAL A 286 80.92 -12.67 5.43
C VAL A 286 80.53 -11.36 4.74
N ASP A 287 79.32 -11.30 4.19
CA ASP A 287 78.88 -10.16 3.38
C ASP A 287 78.75 -8.84 4.17
N TYR A 288 78.36 -8.89 5.45
CA TYR A 288 78.13 -7.70 6.28
C TYR A 288 79.26 -7.35 7.24
N PHE A 289 80.01 -8.33 7.77
CA PHE A 289 81.11 -8.06 8.72
C PHE A 289 82.49 -8.17 8.08
N GLN A 290 82.74 -9.19 7.25
CA GLN A 290 84.06 -9.40 6.66
C GLN A 290 84.40 -8.30 5.65
N THR A 291 83.45 -7.97 4.78
CA THR A 291 83.61 -6.94 3.75
C THR A 291 83.83 -5.54 4.33
N GLU A 292 83.19 -5.21 5.44
CA GLU A 292 83.31 -3.90 6.09
C GLU A 292 84.52 -3.84 7.05
N ASN A 293 84.84 -4.94 7.76
CA ASN A 293 85.98 -5.00 8.68
C ASN A 293 86.45 -6.44 8.95
N GLN A 294 87.43 -6.89 8.15
CA GLN A 294 88.06 -8.22 8.28
C GLN A 294 88.54 -8.52 9.72
N SER A 295 89.12 -7.55 10.43
CA SER A 295 89.62 -7.78 11.80
C SER A 295 88.51 -8.06 12.80
N LEU A 296 87.37 -7.37 12.67
CA LEU A 296 86.20 -7.60 13.52
C LEU A 296 85.55 -8.95 13.19
N TYR A 297 85.46 -9.29 11.90
CA TYR A 297 84.97 -10.59 11.46
C TYR A 297 85.83 -11.74 12.00
N ASP A 298 87.16 -11.68 11.81
CA ASP A 298 88.09 -12.71 12.30
C ASP A 298 88.06 -12.84 13.81
N PHE A 299 87.83 -11.71 14.52
CA PHE A 299 87.68 -11.70 15.97
C PHE A 299 86.41 -12.44 16.39
N LEU A 300 85.24 -12.10 15.84
CA LEU A 300 83.96 -12.70 16.18
C LEU A 300 83.84 -14.16 15.70
N ALA A 301 84.42 -14.51 14.55
CA ALA A 301 84.40 -15.87 14.00
C ALA A 301 85.19 -16.89 14.82
N LYS A 302 86.18 -16.43 15.61
CA LYS A 302 86.99 -17.29 16.49
C LYS A 302 86.36 -17.52 17.87
N GLN A 303 85.25 -16.85 18.18
CA GLN A 303 84.58 -16.98 19.48
C GLN A 303 83.52 -18.08 19.43
N ASP A 304 83.39 -18.85 20.50
CA ASP A 304 82.24 -19.74 20.68
C ASP A 304 81.02 -18.96 21.22
N ALA A 305 79.86 -19.61 21.30
CA ALA A 305 78.62 -18.96 21.76
C ALA A 305 78.70 -18.45 23.21
N LYS A 306 79.51 -19.08 24.07
CA LYS A 306 79.70 -18.70 25.47
C LYS A 306 80.60 -17.46 25.56
N ASP A 307 81.66 -17.42 24.76
CA ASP A 307 82.57 -16.28 24.64
C ASP A 307 81.86 -15.07 24.04
N LEU A 308 81.06 -15.23 22.97
CA LEU A 308 80.24 -14.16 22.40
C LEU A 308 79.25 -13.60 23.43
N SER A 309 78.59 -14.47 24.21
CA SER A 309 77.67 -14.04 25.27
C SER A 309 78.39 -13.27 26.38
N CYS A 310 79.59 -13.68 26.73
CA CYS A 310 80.44 -13.00 27.72
C CYS A 310 80.86 -11.62 27.20
N LEU A 311 81.31 -11.50 25.95
CA LEU A 311 81.84 -10.27 25.36
C LEU A 311 80.86 -9.07 25.37
N ARG A 312 79.55 -9.35 25.48
CA ARG A 312 78.47 -8.36 25.67
C ARG A 312 78.56 -7.60 27.00
N LEU A 313 79.24 -8.15 28.01
CA LEU A 313 79.39 -7.54 29.34
C LEU A 313 80.68 -6.70 29.44
N PRO A 314 80.66 -5.54 30.13
CA PRO A 314 81.85 -4.70 30.32
C PRO A 314 83.02 -5.44 30.99
N ASP A 315 82.71 -6.29 31.97
CA ASP A 315 83.69 -6.95 32.84
C ASP A 315 84.20 -8.28 32.30
N CYS A 316 83.74 -8.69 31.11
CA CYS A 316 84.19 -9.92 30.49
C CYS A 316 85.57 -9.76 29.82
N SER A 317 86.50 -10.62 30.24
CA SER A 317 87.84 -10.77 29.67
C SER A 317 87.97 -11.90 28.65
N GLY A 318 86.95 -12.74 28.40
CA GLY A 318 87.10 -13.94 27.57
C GLY A 318 88.30 -14.82 28.01
N GLY A 319 88.69 -15.83 27.22
CA GLY A 319 90.01 -16.46 27.41
C GLY A 319 91.14 -15.41 27.37
N ILE A 320 92.30 -15.70 27.98
CA ILE A 320 93.42 -14.75 28.21
C ILE A 320 93.82 -13.94 26.93
N ILE A 321 93.69 -14.54 25.75
CA ILE A 321 94.00 -13.91 24.45
C ILE A 321 92.86 -13.00 23.93
N ASN A 322 91.60 -13.29 24.30
CA ASN A 322 90.41 -12.63 23.77
C ASN A 322 90.07 -11.30 24.47
N GLY A 323 90.39 -11.15 25.77
CA GLY A 323 90.16 -9.90 26.53
C GLY A 323 91.12 -8.79 26.20
N ILE A 324 92.37 -9.15 25.87
CA ILE A 324 93.39 -8.22 25.38
C ILE A 324 92.98 -7.70 24.01
N ALA A 325 92.55 -8.58 23.09
CA ALA A 325 92.02 -8.18 21.79
C ALA A 325 90.79 -7.27 21.90
N LYS A 326 89.85 -7.57 22.82
CA LYS A 326 88.68 -6.72 23.09
C LYS A 326 89.07 -5.30 23.54
N LYS A 327 89.90 -5.19 24.60
CA LYS A 327 90.24 -3.90 25.23
C LYS A 327 91.26 -3.08 24.44
N ILE A 328 92.20 -3.71 23.75
CA ILE A 328 93.32 -3.03 23.08
C ILE A 328 93.07 -2.83 21.58
N PHE A 329 92.28 -3.70 20.93
CA PHE A 329 92.09 -3.65 19.48
C PHE A 329 90.66 -3.40 19.04
N ILE A 330 89.64 -3.99 19.68
CA ILE A 330 88.25 -3.90 19.19
C ILE A 330 87.53 -2.66 19.71
N LEU A 331 87.48 -2.44 21.03
CA LEU A 331 86.83 -1.25 21.61
C LEU A 331 87.47 0.07 21.11
N PRO A 332 88.81 0.21 21.04
CA PRO A 332 89.43 1.42 20.50
C PRO A 332 89.16 1.64 19.01
N LYS A 333 89.02 0.56 18.21
CA LYS A 333 88.60 0.67 16.81
C LYS A 333 87.15 1.12 16.66
N ILE A 334 86.26 0.72 17.56
CA ILE A 334 84.87 1.21 17.60
C ILE A 334 84.85 2.70 17.99
N ASP A 335 85.63 3.11 19.00
CA ASP A 335 85.79 4.52 19.39
C ASP A 335 86.36 5.36 18.23
N GLN A 336 87.37 4.84 17.52
CA GLN A 336 88.00 5.50 16.36
C GLN A 336 87.05 5.63 15.15
N TYR A 337 86.20 4.62 14.92
CA TYR A 337 85.14 4.67 13.91
C TYR A 337 84.04 5.67 14.29
N GLY A 338 83.80 5.87 15.59
CA GLY A 338 82.87 6.84 16.13
C GLY A 338 81.47 6.27 16.33
N ILE A 339 80.95 6.42 17.55
CA ILE A 339 79.66 5.86 17.98
C ILE A 339 78.47 6.37 17.15
N GLN A 340 78.45 7.64 16.77
CA GLN A 340 77.39 8.17 15.91
C GLN A 340 77.46 7.62 14.47
N GLN A 341 78.68 7.41 13.95
CA GLN A 341 78.85 6.80 12.63
C GLN A 341 78.43 5.34 12.65
N LEU A 342 78.79 4.60 13.71
CA LEU A 342 78.33 3.23 13.95
C LEU A 342 76.80 3.15 14.07
N HIS A 343 76.19 4.00 14.88
CA HIS A 343 74.73 4.06 15.04
C HIS A 343 74.02 4.32 13.71
N THR A 344 74.52 5.27 12.91
CA THR A 344 73.94 5.60 11.60
C THR A 344 74.10 4.44 10.61
N LYS A 345 75.31 3.85 10.52
CA LYS A 345 75.60 2.73 9.62
C LYS A 345 74.81 1.47 9.99
N LEU A 346 74.67 1.17 11.28
CA LEU A 346 73.89 0.03 11.75
C LEU A 346 72.39 0.22 11.50
N ASN A 347 71.84 1.42 11.77
CA ASN A 347 70.46 1.73 11.42
C ASN A 347 70.22 1.55 9.91
N GLN A 348 71.07 2.12 9.06
CA GLN A 348 70.95 1.99 7.60
C GLN A 348 71.04 0.54 7.12
N THR A 349 72.01 -0.22 7.62
CA THR A 349 72.26 -1.62 7.21
C THR A 349 71.12 -2.53 7.67
N THR A 350 70.64 -2.35 8.90
CA THR A 350 69.53 -3.13 9.45
C THR A 350 68.20 -2.77 8.77
N LEU A 351 67.96 -1.49 8.43
CA LEU A 351 66.81 -1.07 7.62
C LEU A 351 66.83 -1.74 6.25
N LYS A 352 67.99 -1.73 5.58
CA LYS A 352 68.16 -2.35 4.25
C LYS A 352 67.90 -3.85 4.31
N TYR A 353 68.42 -4.53 5.34
CA TYR A 353 68.17 -5.95 5.58
C TYR A 353 66.68 -6.25 5.82
N MET A 354 66.02 -5.46 6.68
CA MET A 354 64.59 -5.61 6.96
C MET A 354 63.72 -5.37 5.72
N ILE A 355 63.99 -4.30 4.96
CA ILE A 355 63.29 -4.01 3.70
C ILE A 355 63.45 -5.19 2.74
N ALA A 356 64.65 -5.76 2.61
CA ALA A 356 64.87 -6.94 1.76
C ALA A 356 64.05 -8.16 2.21
N ILE A 357 63.91 -8.40 3.52
CA ILE A 357 63.04 -9.46 4.06
C ILE A 357 61.57 -9.19 3.71
N ILE A 358 61.11 -7.94 3.88
CA ILE A 358 59.72 -7.56 3.59
C ILE A 358 59.44 -7.68 2.08
N GLU A 359 60.37 -7.23 1.24
CA GLU A 359 60.30 -7.37 -0.22
C GLU A 359 60.25 -8.86 -0.61
N GLN A 360 61.08 -9.71 -0.01
CA GLN A 360 61.04 -11.15 -0.24
C GLN A 360 59.72 -11.79 0.21
N PHE A 361 59.19 -11.40 1.38
CA PHE A 361 57.88 -11.85 1.84
C PHE A 361 56.77 -11.41 0.88
N ALA A 362 56.75 -10.13 0.50
CA ALA A 362 55.76 -9.56 -0.42
C ALA A 362 55.83 -10.21 -1.81
N GLN A 363 57.03 -10.52 -2.29
CA GLN A 363 57.29 -11.22 -3.54
C GLN A 363 56.76 -12.67 -3.52
N ASN A 364 56.83 -13.35 -2.38
CA ASN A 364 56.26 -14.69 -2.22
C ASN A 364 54.73 -14.63 -2.01
N PHE A 365 54.22 -13.56 -1.39
CA PHE A 365 52.80 -13.39 -1.15
C PHE A 365 52.03 -13.01 -2.41
N ILE A 366 52.58 -12.11 -3.24
CA ILE A 366 51.88 -11.57 -4.42
C ILE A 366 51.47 -12.66 -5.43
N VAL A 367 52.24 -13.75 -5.54
CA VAL A 367 51.89 -14.89 -6.40
C VAL A 367 50.70 -15.72 -5.87
N THR A 368 50.34 -15.58 -4.59
CA THR A 368 49.15 -16.21 -3.97
C THR A 368 47.92 -15.30 -3.97
N MET A 369 48.08 -14.05 -4.41
CA MET A 369 47.01 -13.05 -4.49
C MET A 369 45.80 -13.52 -5.33
N PRO A 370 45.96 -14.19 -6.49
CA PRO A 370 44.81 -14.67 -7.28
C PRO A 370 43.88 -15.59 -6.50
N ASP A 371 44.44 -16.58 -5.79
CA ASP A 371 43.66 -17.54 -5.01
C ASP A 371 42.95 -16.86 -3.83
N THR A 372 43.62 -15.88 -3.20
CA THR A 372 43.05 -15.10 -2.10
C THR A 372 41.89 -14.24 -2.60
N PHE A 373 42.07 -13.53 -3.72
CA PHE A 373 41.02 -12.74 -4.35
C PHE A 373 39.82 -13.59 -4.75
N ALA A 374 40.06 -14.71 -5.41
CA ALA A 374 39.01 -15.62 -5.84
C ALA A 374 38.21 -16.17 -4.65
N LYS A 375 38.87 -16.55 -3.54
CA LYS A 375 38.21 -17.02 -2.31
C LYS A 375 37.36 -15.94 -1.63
N GLN A 376 37.84 -14.70 -1.57
CA GLN A 376 37.10 -13.61 -0.93
C GLN A 376 35.86 -13.21 -1.74
N ILE A 377 35.98 -13.14 -3.07
CA ILE A 377 34.82 -12.88 -3.95
C ILE A 377 33.83 -14.05 -3.87
N ASP A 378 34.31 -15.29 -3.90
CA ASP A 378 33.50 -16.51 -3.73
C ASP A 378 32.73 -16.47 -2.40
N ALA A 379 33.39 -16.16 -1.28
CA ALA A 379 32.75 -16.01 0.02
C ALA A 379 31.67 -14.92 0.03
N GLY A 380 31.97 -13.71 -0.46
CA GLY A 380 30.98 -12.63 -0.51
C GLY A 380 29.76 -12.95 -1.40
N LEU A 381 29.97 -13.69 -2.49
CA LEU A 381 28.87 -14.16 -3.34
C LEU A 381 28.07 -15.30 -2.68
N VAL A 382 28.71 -16.18 -1.89
CA VAL A 382 28.01 -17.19 -1.08
C VAL A 382 27.15 -16.52 -0.03
N ASP A 383 27.70 -15.57 0.74
CA ASP A 383 26.95 -14.85 1.78
C ASP A 383 25.70 -14.17 1.19
N LYS A 384 25.83 -13.55 0.00
CA LYS A 384 24.69 -12.95 -0.71
C LYS A 384 23.70 -13.98 -1.25
N ALA A 385 24.17 -15.13 -1.74
CA ALA A 385 23.28 -16.22 -2.15
C ALA A 385 22.47 -16.77 -0.96
N ASP A 386 23.09 -16.88 0.21
CA ASP A 386 22.46 -17.33 1.45
C ASP A 386 21.40 -16.33 1.95
N GLU A 387 21.68 -15.02 1.88
CA GLU A 387 20.68 -13.97 2.16
C GLU A 387 19.45 -14.10 1.24
N LEU A 388 19.66 -14.26 -0.07
CA LEU A 388 18.57 -14.44 -1.04
C LEU A 388 17.81 -15.75 -0.82
N LEU A 389 18.51 -16.82 -0.40
CA LEU A 389 17.88 -18.09 -0.04
C LEU A 389 17.00 -17.97 1.20
N ALA A 390 17.41 -17.19 2.19
CA ALA A 390 16.60 -16.91 3.37
C ALA A 390 15.32 -16.16 3.00
N ILE A 391 15.41 -15.14 2.14
CA ILE A 391 14.24 -14.41 1.62
C ILE A 391 13.34 -15.36 0.83
N ARG A 392 13.92 -16.19 -0.06
CA ARG A 392 13.16 -17.16 -0.84
C ARG A 392 12.41 -18.15 0.06
N LYS A 393 13.04 -18.67 1.12
CA LYS A 393 12.40 -19.64 2.03
C LYS A 393 11.29 -19.03 2.89
N ASN A 394 11.33 -17.73 3.15
CA ASN A 394 10.37 -17.04 4.00
C ASN A 394 9.99 -15.67 3.44
N TYR A 395 9.48 -15.67 2.20
CA TYR A 395 9.05 -14.46 1.52
C TYR A 395 7.89 -13.74 2.24
N PRO A 396 6.88 -14.46 2.79
CA PRO A 396 5.80 -13.81 3.54
C PRO A 396 6.30 -12.93 4.68
N ASP A 397 7.19 -13.43 5.53
CA ASP A 397 7.70 -12.64 6.65
C ASP A 397 8.61 -11.51 6.20
N TYR A 398 9.38 -11.70 5.11
CA TYR A 398 10.17 -10.63 4.51
C TYR A 398 9.29 -9.46 4.08
N LEU A 399 8.22 -9.71 3.32
CA LEU A 399 7.30 -8.66 2.86
C LEU A 399 6.55 -8.02 4.05
N LYS A 400 6.06 -8.82 5.00
CA LYS A 400 5.40 -8.33 6.24
C LYS A 400 6.33 -7.37 7.00
N ASN A 401 7.62 -7.68 7.10
CA ASN A 401 8.61 -6.81 7.74
C ASN A 401 8.82 -5.49 6.98
N LEU A 402 8.90 -5.51 5.65
CA LEU A 402 9.00 -4.29 4.85
C LEU A 402 7.76 -3.40 5.02
N LEU A 403 6.56 -3.99 4.93
CA LEU A 403 5.30 -3.28 5.13
C LEU A 403 5.17 -2.73 6.55
N SER A 404 5.61 -3.47 7.57
CA SER A 404 5.60 -3.01 8.96
C SER A 404 6.50 -1.80 9.17
N LYS A 405 7.72 -1.83 8.63
CA LYS A 405 8.66 -0.69 8.68
C LYS A 405 8.12 0.53 7.93
N TRP A 406 7.57 0.31 6.73
CA TRP A 406 6.95 1.36 5.93
C TRP A 406 5.74 1.98 6.64
N ALA A 407 4.87 1.16 7.23
CA ALA A 407 3.69 1.60 7.96
C ALA A 407 4.05 2.40 9.22
N GLY A 408 5.03 1.95 10.01
CA GLY A 408 5.49 2.68 11.19
C GLY A 408 6.08 4.06 10.85
N LYS A 409 6.75 4.18 9.68
CA LYS A 409 7.27 5.46 9.18
C LYS A 409 6.17 6.39 8.69
N ASN A 410 5.19 5.87 7.94
CA ASN A 410 4.21 6.69 7.22
C ASN A 410 2.91 6.92 7.99
N MET A 411 2.59 6.09 8.99
CA MET A 411 1.40 6.22 9.85
C MET A 411 1.79 6.26 11.34
N PRO A 412 2.61 7.22 11.78
CA PRO A 412 3.10 7.28 13.16
C PRO A 412 1.98 7.52 14.18
N GLY A 413 0.88 8.19 13.77
CA GLY A 413 -0.24 8.49 14.66
C GLY A 413 -1.05 7.26 15.12
N THR A 414 -0.86 6.11 14.51
CA THR A 414 -1.48 4.83 14.89
C THR A 414 -0.47 3.70 15.04
N ASP A 415 0.84 4.01 15.10
CA ASP A 415 1.91 3.01 15.15
C ASP A 415 1.79 1.96 14.03
N GLY A 416 1.52 2.42 12.80
CA GLY A 416 1.38 1.55 11.62
C GLY A 416 0.07 0.76 11.53
N LYS A 417 -0.91 1.03 12.41
CA LYS A 417 -2.22 0.34 12.41
C LYS A 417 -3.24 1.03 11.51
N VAL A 418 -4.09 0.20 10.91
CA VAL A 418 -5.25 0.61 10.09
C VAL A 418 -6.55 0.20 10.77
N ALA A 419 -7.62 0.95 10.53
CA ALA A 419 -8.92 0.69 11.13
C ALA A 419 -9.64 -0.44 10.38
N GLY A 420 -10.15 -1.40 11.14
CA GLY A 420 -11.06 -2.43 10.69
C GLY A 420 -12.51 -1.95 10.62
N PHE A 421 -13.44 -2.89 10.76
CA PHE A 421 -14.87 -2.60 10.80
C PHE A 421 -15.30 -1.89 12.10
N GLU A 422 -16.38 -1.13 11.96
CA GLU A 422 -16.90 -0.26 13.01
C GLU A 422 -17.89 -0.97 13.95
N ALA A 423 -17.97 -0.49 15.20
CA ALA A 423 -19.02 -0.88 16.13
C ALA A 423 -20.41 -0.59 15.55
N PRO A 424 -21.44 -1.38 15.89
CA PRO A 424 -22.77 -1.27 15.29
C PRO A 424 -23.58 -0.05 15.76
N SER A 425 -23.20 0.53 16.90
CA SER A 425 -23.84 1.71 17.47
C SER A 425 -22.87 2.55 18.27
N VAL A 426 -23.16 3.85 18.36
CA VAL A 426 -22.40 4.84 19.13
C VAL A 426 -23.32 5.70 19.98
N ASN A 427 -22.81 6.13 21.11
CA ASN A 427 -23.36 7.24 21.86
C ASN A 427 -22.86 8.53 21.24
N LEU A 428 -23.78 9.41 20.87
CA LEU A 428 -23.50 10.67 20.20
C LEU A 428 -24.11 11.79 21.01
N ALA A 429 -23.31 12.82 21.30
CA ALA A 429 -23.76 14.06 21.90
C ALA A 429 -23.40 15.23 21.00
N LEU A 430 -24.40 16.03 20.63
CA LEU A 430 -24.34 17.16 19.73
C LEU A 430 -24.94 18.38 20.43
N SER A 431 -24.21 19.50 20.43
CA SER A 431 -24.77 20.78 20.84
C SER A 431 -24.02 21.93 20.16
N ALA A 432 -24.66 23.09 20.03
CA ALA A 432 -24.01 24.30 19.54
C ALA A 432 -22.97 24.88 20.54
N LYS A 433 -22.93 24.38 21.79
CA LYS A 433 -22.10 24.94 22.88
C LYS A 433 -20.89 24.07 23.23
N SER A 434 -20.84 22.84 22.73
CA SER A 434 -19.80 21.86 23.08
C SER A 434 -19.38 21.09 21.83
N LYS A 435 -18.12 20.69 21.79
CA LYS A 435 -17.63 19.78 20.74
C LYS A 435 -18.44 18.48 20.76
N MET A 436 -18.83 18.00 19.58
CA MET A 436 -19.38 16.67 19.37
C MET A 436 -18.53 15.61 20.09
N ALA A 437 -19.20 14.80 20.91
CA ALA A 437 -18.64 13.61 21.52
C ALA A 437 -19.25 12.36 20.86
N VAL A 438 -18.40 11.37 20.59
CA VAL A 438 -18.79 10.08 20.02
C VAL A 438 -18.06 8.98 20.74
N GLU A 439 -18.78 7.98 21.24
CA GLU A 439 -18.23 6.85 21.98
C GLU A 439 -18.90 5.54 21.53
N ALA A 440 -18.17 4.44 21.56
CA ALA A 440 -18.72 3.14 21.21
C ALA A 440 -19.81 2.73 22.20
N ALA A 441 -21.00 2.38 21.69
CA ALA A 441 -22.10 1.85 22.50
C ALA A 441 -22.16 0.31 22.47
N ALA A 442 -21.36 -0.32 21.62
CA ALA A 442 -21.28 -1.77 21.45
C ALA A 442 -19.87 -2.18 21.01
N SER A 443 -19.59 -3.49 21.00
CA SER A 443 -18.30 -4.02 20.55
C SER A 443 -18.06 -3.75 19.07
N SER A 444 -16.84 -3.37 18.70
CA SER A 444 -16.43 -3.24 17.30
C SER A 444 -16.29 -4.58 16.55
N LEU A 445 -16.41 -5.69 17.27
CA LEU A 445 -16.47 -7.04 16.67
C LEU A 445 -17.89 -7.51 16.36
N ASP A 446 -18.93 -6.72 16.68
CA ASP A 446 -20.33 -7.04 16.37
C ASP A 446 -20.81 -6.21 15.16
N LEU A 447 -20.32 -6.52 13.96
CA LEU A 447 -20.61 -5.78 12.74
C LEU A 447 -22.10 -5.87 12.34
N LYS A 448 -22.66 -4.75 11.89
CA LYS A 448 -23.94 -4.70 11.15
C LYS A 448 -23.72 -4.45 9.66
N ALA A 449 -24.49 -5.11 8.82
CA ALA A 449 -24.34 -5.02 7.36
C ALA A 449 -24.49 -3.60 6.80
N ASN A 450 -25.45 -2.83 7.30
CA ASN A 450 -25.66 -1.44 6.87
C ASN A 450 -24.50 -0.51 7.28
N THR A 451 -23.83 -0.80 8.40
CA THR A 451 -22.65 -0.06 8.85
C THR A 451 -21.51 -0.20 7.85
N ALA A 452 -21.26 -1.41 7.33
CA ALA A 452 -20.21 -1.63 6.33
C ALA A 452 -20.41 -0.78 5.06
N GLY A 453 -21.65 -0.65 4.59
CA GLY A 453 -21.97 0.16 3.41
C GLY A 453 -21.93 1.67 3.64
N THR A 454 -22.61 2.14 4.69
CA THR A 454 -22.69 3.57 5.01
C THR A 454 -21.36 4.18 5.45
N SER A 455 -20.53 3.44 6.21
CA SER A 455 -19.18 3.90 6.59
C SER A 455 -18.30 4.04 5.37
N MET A 456 -18.36 3.08 4.44
CA MET A 456 -17.62 3.13 3.18
C MET A 456 -18.05 4.33 2.32
N ALA A 457 -19.35 4.60 2.19
CA ALA A 457 -19.87 5.75 1.46
C ALA A 457 -19.35 7.09 2.03
N ALA A 458 -19.45 7.27 3.34
CA ALA A 458 -18.99 8.48 4.02
C ALA A 458 -17.46 8.64 3.93
N ASN A 459 -16.70 7.55 4.06
CA ASN A 459 -15.24 7.59 3.94
C ASN A 459 -14.77 7.88 2.52
N ALA A 460 -15.46 7.38 1.49
CA ALA A 460 -15.13 7.71 0.10
C ALA A 460 -15.27 9.21 -0.17
N LEU A 461 -16.34 9.84 0.33
CA LEU A 461 -16.52 11.29 0.27
C LEU A 461 -15.47 12.03 1.12
N PHE A 462 -15.16 11.52 2.30
CA PHE A 462 -14.07 12.06 3.13
C PHE A 462 -12.75 12.08 2.35
N LEU A 463 -12.40 10.99 1.68
CA LEU A 463 -11.18 10.87 0.88
C LEU A 463 -11.16 11.81 -0.33
N GLN A 464 -12.31 12.11 -0.92
CA GLN A 464 -12.44 13.05 -2.05
C GLN A 464 -12.31 14.51 -1.62
N ASN A 465 -12.76 14.86 -0.41
CA ASN A 465 -12.89 16.26 0.02
C ASN A 465 -11.83 16.71 1.05
N THR A 466 -11.01 15.78 1.58
CA THR A 466 -9.95 16.12 2.56
C THR A 466 -8.65 16.58 1.87
N PRO A 467 -7.96 17.63 2.36
CA PRO A 467 -6.68 18.10 1.82
C PRO A 467 -5.53 17.08 1.86
N ASN A 468 -4.49 17.34 1.05
CA ASN A 468 -3.45 16.38 0.65
C ASN A 468 -2.34 16.06 1.68
N HIS A 469 -2.34 16.69 2.85
CA HIS A 469 -1.28 16.51 3.86
C HIS A 469 -1.78 15.89 5.17
N ASN A 470 -2.88 15.14 5.11
CA ASN A 470 -3.45 14.50 6.29
C ASN A 470 -3.08 13.00 6.34
N ASP A 471 -2.24 12.59 7.30
CA ASP A 471 -1.97 11.17 7.61
C ASP A 471 -3.27 10.36 7.77
N PHE A 472 -4.31 10.98 8.34
CA PHE A 472 -5.64 10.37 8.43
C PHE A 472 -6.25 10.05 7.05
N LYS A 473 -6.02 10.86 6.00
CA LYS A 473 -6.50 10.55 4.63
C LYS A 473 -5.87 9.26 4.10
N MET A 474 -4.55 9.08 4.28
CA MET A 474 -3.86 7.85 3.86
C MET A 474 -4.34 6.63 4.67
N ARG A 475 -4.41 6.76 6.00
CA ARG A 475 -4.92 5.68 6.88
C ARG A 475 -6.33 5.26 6.53
N THR A 476 -7.22 6.22 6.27
CA THR A 476 -8.59 5.94 5.84
C THR A 476 -8.60 5.22 4.50
N ALA A 477 -7.77 5.63 3.52
CA ALA A 477 -7.69 4.96 2.22
C ALA A 477 -7.23 3.50 2.35
N LEU A 478 -6.18 3.23 3.14
CA LEU A 478 -5.72 1.86 3.42
C LEU A 478 -6.76 1.03 4.16
N SER A 479 -7.49 1.64 5.09
CA SER A 479 -8.58 0.97 5.82
C SER A 479 -9.70 0.57 4.85
N GLN A 480 -10.09 1.43 3.91
CA GLN A 480 -11.12 1.11 2.92
C GLN A 480 -10.66 0.01 1.94
N ILE A 481 -9.41 0.02 1.48
CA ILE A 481 -8.87 -1.06 0.63
C ILE A 481 -8.97 -2.42 1.34
N ASN A 482 -8.57 -2.47 2.61
CA ASN A 482 -8.64 -3.71 3.38
C ASN A 482 -10.08 -4.19 3.59
N LYS A 483 -11.03 -3.26 3.78
CA LYS A 483 -12.47 -3.60 3.85
C LYS A 483 -12.99 -4.16 2.53
N LEU A 484 -12.61 -3.58 1.39
CA LEU A 484 -12.98 -4.11 0.07
C LEU A 484 -12.51 -5.57 -0.08
N ILE A 485 -11.23 -5.83 0.19
CA ILE A 485 -10.66 -7.19 0.11
C ILE A 485 -11.38 -8.16 1.07
N ALA A 486 -11.70 -7.73 2.29
CA ALA A 486 -12.44 -8.55 3.26
C ALA A 486 -13.90 -8.83 2.84
N ILE A 487 -14.56 -7.87 2.20
CA ILE A 487 -15.94 -8.00 1.71
C ILE A 487 -16.03 -9.09 0.64
N GLY A 488 -15.09 -9.08 -0.31
CA GLY A 488 -15.00 -10.05 -1.40
C GLY A 488 -14.39 -11.41 -1.03
N GLY A 489 -13.62 -11.46 0.06
CA GLY A 489 -12.78 -12.60 0.40
C GLY A 489 -11.52 -12.67 -0.47
N TYR A 490 -10.53 -13.44 0.00
CA TYR A 490 -9.24 -13.53 -0.68
C TYR A 490 -8.54 -14.86 -0.35
N ARG A 491 -7.37 -15.11 -0.94
CA ARG A 491 -6.55 -16.30 -0.61
C ARG A 491 -5.36 -15.91 0.24
N ASP A 492 -5.09 -16.68 1.29
CA ASP A 492 -3.93 -16.49 2.15
C ASP A 492 -2.62 -16.95 1.49
N ASP A 493 -1.51 -16.85 2.22
CA ASP A 493 -0.17 -17.30 1.78
C ASP A 493 -0.12 -18.83 1.55
N GLU A 494 -1.02 -19.61 2.16
CA GLU A 494 -1.20 -21.03 1.91
C GLU A 494 -2.18 -21.33 0.75
N LYS A 495 -2.60 -20.30 0.00
CA LYS A 495 -3.60 -20.36 -1.09
C LYS A 495 -5.00 -20.84 -0.62
N ARG A 496 -5.26 -20.86 0.69
CA ARG A 496 -6.57 -21.20 1.29
C ARG A 496 -7.50 -20.00 1.16
N LEU A 497 -8.78 -20.27 0.92
CA LEU A 497 -9.78 -19.22 0.82
C LEU A 497 -10.09 -18.68 2.22
N VAL A 498 -9.73 -17.43 2.46
CA VAL A 498 -10.18 -16.66 3.62
C VAL A 498 -11.62 -16.22 3.36
N PRO A 499 -12.59 -16.60 4.23
CA PRO A 499 -13.99 -16.33 3.99
C PRO A 499 -14.29 -14.84 3.80
N ALA A 500 -15.05 -14.54 2.75
CA ALA A 500 -15.63 -13.22 2.50
C ALA A 500 -16.65 -12.83 3.59
N LEU A 501 -16.86 -11.53 3.81
CA LEU A 501 -18.02 -11.05 4.59
C LEU A 501 -19.34 -11.28 3.85
N MET A 502 -19.32 -11.32 2.51
CA MET A 502 -20.47 -11.72 1.72
C MET A 502 -20.70 -13.23 1.86
N MET A 503 -21.63 -13.60 2.73
CA MET A 503 -21.98 -14.98 3.06
C MET A 503 -23.16 -15.48 2.19
N PRO A 504 -23.28 -16.80 1.95
CA PRO A 504 -24.35 -17.33 1.13
C PRO A 504 -25.73 -17.11 1.78
N ILE A 505 -26.71 -16.71 0.97
CA ILE A 505 -28.11 -16.60 1.41
C ILE A 505 -28.71 -18.00 1.57
N GLU A 506 -28.41 -18.89 0.62
CA GLU A 506 -28.90 -20.27 0.60
C GLU A 506 -28.35 -21.12 1.76
N LYS A 507 -29.06 -22.17 2.15
CA LYS A 507 -28.66 -23.09 3.24
C LYS A 507 -27.32 -23.77 3.00
N THR A 508 -26.90 -23.92 1.74
CA THR A 508 -25.59 -24.46 1.35
C THR A 508 -24.46 -23.49 1.66
N LYS A 509 -23.47 -23.94 2.44
CA LYS A 509 -22.37 -23.12 2.97
C LYS A 509 -21.19 -22.93 2.01
N THR A 510 -21.39 -22.91 0.69
CA THR A 510 -20.25 -22.70 -0.22
C THR A 510 -19.76 -21.26 -0.05
N PRO A 511 -18.54 -21.01 0.47
CA PRO A 511 -18.04 -19.64 0.64
C PRO A 511 -17.93 -18.92 -0.70
N LEU A 512 -17.96 -17.60 -0.68
CA LEU A 512 -17.74 -16.81 -1.89
C LEU A 512 -16.30 -16.99 -2.36
N ASP A 513 -16.14 -17.43 -3.61
CA ASP A 513 -14.88 -17.34 -4.35
C ASP A 513 -15.13 -16.43 -5.55
N LEU A 514 -14.66 -15.18 -5.46
CA LEU A 514 -14.83 -14.17 -6.51
C LEU A 514 -14.34 -14.66 -7.88
N MET A 515 -13.25 -15.44 -7.91
CA MET A 515 -12.67 -15.95 -9.16
C MET A 515 -13.58 -16.96 -9.87
N ASN A 516 -14.48 -17.60 -9.12
CA ASN A 516 -15.39 -18.63 -9.63
C ASN A 516 -16.87 -18.21 -9.55
N PHE A 517 -17.17 -16.96 -9.16
CA PHE A 517 -18.52 -16.50 -8.85
C PHE A 517 -19.47 -16.50 -10.06
N THR A 518 -18.97 -16.25 -11.27
CA THR A 518 -19.76 -16.25 -12.50
C THR A 518 -20.43 -17.61 -12.77
N LYS A 519 -19.79 -18.70 -12.36
CA LYS A 519 -20.30 -20.07 -12.48
C LYS A 519 -21.21 -20.47 -11.31
N SER A 520 -21.25 -19.68 -10.24
CA SER A 520 -22.05 -19.98 -9.04
C SER A 520 -23.53 -19.64 -9.25
N ALA A 521 -24.42 -20.55 -8.86
CA ALA A 521 -25.87 -20.31 -8.84
C ALA A 521 -26.37 -19.60 -7.58
N TYR A 522 -25.50 -19.39 -6.59
CA TYR A 522 -25.85 -18.89 -5.26
C TYR A 522 -25.74 -17.37 -5.14
N SER A 523 -26.55 -16.82 -4.24
CA SER A 523 -26.54 -15.40 -3.90
C SER A 523 -25.73 -15.15 -2.62
N TYR A 524 -24.99 -14.04 -2.57
CA TYR A 524 -24.09 -13.72 -1.46
C TYR A 524 -24.28 -12.29 -0.98
N ARG A 525 -24.39 -12.12 0.34
CA ARG A 525 -24.61 -10.83 1.00
C ARG A 525 -24.00 -10.83 2.38
N ILE A 526 -23.74 -9.65 2.93
CA ILE A 526 -23.37 -9.48 4.33
C ILE A 526 -24.65 -9.66 5.16
N PRO A 527 -24.74 -10.67 6.06
CA PRO A 527 -25.88 -10.81 6.99
C PRO A 527 -26.04 -9.58 7.88
N ASP A 528 -27.27 -9.28 8.28
CA ASP A 528 -27.60 -8.07 9.07
C ASP A 528 -26.77 -7.95 10.36
N LYS A 529 -26.34 -9.08 10.93
CA LYS A 529 -25.42 -9.17 12.06
C LYS A 529 -24.34 -10.20 11.77
N ILE A 530 -23.08 -9.79 11.93
CA ILE A 530 -21.91 -10.66 11.81
C ILE A 530 -21.04 -10.46 13.04
N LYS A 531 -20.57 -11.58 13.60
CA LYS A 531 -19.50 -11.56 14.59
C LYS A 531 -18.16 -11.67 13.89
N MET A 532 -17.27 -10.74 14.18
CA MET A 532 -15.93 -10.69 13.62
C MET A 532 -14.97 -11.49 14.51
N LEU A 533 -14.05 -12.24 13.90
CA LEU A 533 -12.92 -12.89 14.57
C LEU A 533 -11.87 -11.84 14.97
N ASP A 534 -11.60 -10.91 14.06
CA ASP A 534 -10.66 -9.81 14.24
C ASP A 534 -11.13 -8.57 13.46
N SER A 535 -10.23 -7.63 13.20
CA SER A 535 -10.54 -6.36 12.53
C SER A 535 -11.11 -6.49 11.12
N PHE A 536 -10.86 -7.60 10.42
CA PHE A 536 -11.23 -7.77 9.01
C PHE A 536 -11.89 -9.13 8.70
N HIS A 537 -11.74 -10.15 9.54
CA HIS A 537 -12.25 -11.49 9.25
C HIS A 537 -13.54 -11.80 10.01
N ALA A 538 -14.53 -12.35 9.30
CA ALA A 538 -15.71 -12.91 9.94
C ALA A 538 -15.35 -14.16 10.78
N SER A 539 -16.07 -14.36 11.87
CA SER A 539 -16.04 -15.62 12.63
C SER A 539 -16.67 -16.75 11.81
N GLU A 540 -16.19 -17.98 11.99
CA GLU A 540 -16.80 -19.19 11.43
C GLU A 540 -18.09 -19.63 12.16
N GLU A 541 -18.49 -18.90 13.22
CA GLU A 541 -19.73 -19.14 13.94
C GLU A 541 -20.96 -19.08 13.02
N PRO A 542 -21.99 -19.93 13.24
CA PRO A 542 -23.26 -19.81 12.52
C PRO A 542 -23.88 -18.42 12.68
N TYR A 543 -24.35 -17.85 11.57
CA TYR A 543 -25.05 -16.57 11.54
C TYR A 543 -26.55 -16.75 11.25
N ALA A 544 -27.36 -15.79 11.71
CA ALA A 544 -28.77 -15.70 11.35
C ALA A 544 -28.89 -15.34 9.86
N LYS A 545 -29.77 -16.02 9.12
CA LYS A 545 -29.98 -15.80 7.68
C LYS A 545 -30.91 -14.60 7.42
N ASP A 546 -30.60 -13.51 8.10
CA ASP A 546 -31.31 -12.24 8.00
C ASP A 546 -30.52 -11.30 7.10
N PHE A 547 -31.17 -10.85 6.02
CA PHE A 547 -30.61 -9.94 5.04
C PHE A 547 -31.65 -8.86 4.70
N SER A 548 -31.49 -7.68 5.28
CA SER A 548 -32.38 -6.56 5.03
C SER A 548 -32.16 -5.93 3.65
N ALA A 549 -33.25 -5.50 3.02
CA ALA A 549 -33.20 -4.76 1.77
C ALA A 549 -32.47 -3.40 1.96
N SER A 550 -32.66 -2.78 3.12
CA SER A 550 -31.95 -1.57 3.53
C SER A 550 -30.42 -1.75 3.51
N ALA A 551 -29.89 -2.78 4.17
CA ALA A 551 -28.45 -3.03 4.21
C ALA A 551 -27.89 -3.39 2.83
N TYR A 552 -28.67 -4.08 1.99
CA TYR A 552 -28.28 -4.38 0.62
C TYR A 552 -28.09 -3.10 -0.22
N ALA A 553 -29.00 -2.13 -0.09
CA ALA A 553 -28.87 -0.82 -0.72
C ALA A 553 -27.66 -0.05 -0.19
N ASP A 554 -27.45 -0.02 1.13
CA ASP A 554 -26.33 0.70 1.75
C ASP A 554 -24.97 0.11 1.32
N GLN A 555 -24.85 -1.21 1.21
CA GLN A 555 -23.64 -1.89 0.71
C GLN A 555 -23.35 -1.52 -0.75
N LEU A 556 -24.34 -1.61 -1.64
CA LEU A 556 -24.19 -1.24 -3.05
C LEU A 556 -23.79 0.24 -3.19
N ARG A 557 -24.39 1.11 -2.38
CA ARG A 557 -24.06 2.54 -2.35
C ARG A 557 -22.62 2.79 -1.88
N GLY A 558 -22.18 2.13 -0.82
CA GLY A 558 -20.81 2.22 -0.31
C GLY A 558 -19.77 1.80 -1.34
N LEU A 559 -19.96 0.64 -1.96
CA LEU A 559 -19.11 0.15 -3.04
C LEU A 559 -19.09 1.12 -4.22
N SER A 560 -20.25 1.66 -4.60
CA SER A 560 -20.36 2.65 -5.68
C SER A 560 -19.58 3.94 -5.42
N GLN A 561 -19.62 4.46 -4.19
CA GLN A 561 -18.80 5.61 -3.82
C GLN A 561 -17.29 5.30 -3.87
N MET A 562 -16.90 4.08 -3.44
CA MET A 562 -15.53 3.62 -3.59
C MET A 562 -15.14 3.39 -5.06
N LEU A 563 -16.07 3.03 -5.94
CA LEU A 563 -15.82 2.91 -7.38
C LEU A 563 -15.49 4.28 -7.96
N ASN A 564 -16.22 5.32 -7.56
CA ASN A 564 -15.92 6.68 -7.96
C ASN A 564 -14.54 7.14 -7.45
N PHE A 565 -14.14 6.76 -6.23
CA PHE A 565 -12.81 7.03 -5.68
C PHE A 565 -11.69 6.26 -6.42
N THR A 566 -11.94 5.01 -6.81
CA THR A 566 -10.95 4.14 -7.48
C THR A 566 -11.00 4.21 -9.00
N ALA A 567 -11.91 4.95 -9.61
CA ALA A 567 -12.10 5.05 -11.06
C ALA A 567 -10.80 5.36 -11.81
N ASP A 568 -10.29 4.40 -12.57
CA ASP A 568 -8.93 4.44 -13.12
C ASP A 568 -8.81 5.22 -14.44
N TRP A 569 -9.93 5.65 -15.03
CA TRP A 569 -9.98 6.51 -16.23
C TRP A 569 -10.02 8.02 -15.93
N LYS A 570 -10.13 8.41 -14.66
CA LYS A 570 -10.17 9.83 -14.26
C LYS A 570 -9.32 10.09 -13.02
N LYS A 571 -8.92 11.35 -12.84
CA LYS A 571 -8.27 11.81 -11.60
C LYS A 571 -9.29 11.89 -10.47
N THR A 572 -8.91 11.45 -9.30
CA THR A 572 -9.76 11.32 -8.11
C THR A 572 -8.95 11.68 -6.85
N GLY A 573 -9.55 11.53 -5.66
CA GLY A 573 -8.81 11.60 -4.39
C GLY A 573 -7.77 10.47 -4.20
N PHE A 574 -7.80 9.41 -5.03
CA PHE A 574 -6.85 8.29 -4.94
C PHE A 574 -5.42 8.72 -5.24
N GLU A 575 -5.22 9.50 -6.30
CA GLU A 575 -3.89 10.00 -6.71
C GLU A 575 -3.22 10.83 -5.61
N GLU A 576 -4.02 11.48 -4.76
CA GLU A 576 -3.54 12.33 -3.68
C GLU A 576 -3.26 11.57 -2.39
N SER A 577 -3.89 10.41 -2.20
CA SER A 577 -3.78 9.58 -0.98
C SER A 577 -2.77 8.46 -1.16
N LEU A 578 -2.98 7.58 -2.13
CA LEU A 578 -2.18 6.36 -2.32
C LEU A 578 -1.44 6.32 -3.66
N GLY A 579 -1.91 7.04 -4.68
CA GLY A 579 -1.33 6.95 -6.03
C GLY A 579 0.11 7.46 -6.17
N LYS A 580 0.62 8.20 -5.17
CA LYS A 580 2.02 8.63 -5.12
C LYS A 580 2.94 7.64 -4.42
N VAL A 581 2.39 6.69 -3.67
CA VAL A 581 3.17 5.72 -2.92
C VAL A 581 3.78 4.72 -3.89
N GLN A 582 5.11 4.71 -3.98
CA GLN A 582 5.85 3.82 -4.88
C GLN A 582 6.35 2.57 -4.16
N ALA A 583 6.49 1.46 -4.89
CA ALA A 583 7.10 0.24 -4.35
C ALA A 583 8.53 0.48 -3.83
N GLN A 584 9.25 1.43 -4.42
CA GLN A 584 10.56 1.91 -3.97
C GLN A 584 10.57 2.39 -2.52
N GLU A 585 9.44 2.83 -1.96
CA GLU A 585 9.39 3.29 -0.57
C GLU A 585 9.46 2.15 0.46
N LEU A 586 9.25 0.91 0.04
CA LEU A 586 9.36 -0.26 0.93
C LEU A 586 10.82 -0.53 1.34
N THR A 587 11.80 -0.10 0.55
CA THR A 587 13.22 -0.33 0.83
C THR A 587 14.10 0.82 0.36
N ASN A 588 15.09 1.21 1.18
CA ASN A 588 16.13 2.17 0.79
C ASN A 588 17.38 1.48 0.26
N GLU A 589 17.46 0.15 0.34
CA GLU A 589 18.65 -0.63 0.01
C GLU A 589 18.85 -0.81 -1.49
N ILE A 590 17.75 -0.77 -2.26
CA ILE A 590 17.74 -1.04 -3.70
C ILE A 590 17.13 0.17 -4.40
N GLN A 591 17.91 0.89 -5.21
CA GLN A 591 17.39 1.94 -6.10
C GLN A 591 17.22 1.35 -7.50
N ASN A 592 15.98 1.11 -7.94
CA ASN A 592 15.74 0.49 -9.24
C ASN A 592 14.52 1.14 -9.94
N PRO A 593 14.64 1.56 -11.22
CA PRO A 593 13.51 2.10 -11.98
C PRO A 593 12.27 1.20 -12.02
N ALA A 594 12.44 -0.13 -11.93
CA ALA A 594 11.32 -1.08 -11.86
C ALA A 594 10.48 -0.93 -10.57
N LEU A 595 11.05 -0.37 -9.50
CA LEU A 595 10.38 -0.09 -8.24
C LEU A 595 9.68 1.28 -8.23
N ALA A 596 9.84 2.10 -9.28
CA ALA A 596 9.12 3.37 -9.44
C ALA A 596 7.63 3.19 -9.81
N ARG A 597 7.11 1.96 -9.76
CA ARG A 597 5.69 1.63 -9.95
C ARG A 597 4.88 1.89 -8.68
N PRO A 598 3.56 2.17 -8.78
CA PRO A 598 2.70 2.33 -7.63
C PRO A 598 2.66 1.08 -6.74
N LEU A 599 2.72 1.26 -5.41
CA LEU A 599 2.51 0.17 -4.45
C LEU A 599 1.04 -0.27 -4.40
N PHE A 600 0.12 0.67 -4.64
CA PHE A 600 -1.32 0.46 -4.65
C PHE A 600 -1.87 0.68 -6.08
N PRO A 601 -1.93 -0.36 -6.93
CA PRO A 601 -2.40 -0.22 -8.31
C PRO A 601 -3.90 0.11 -8.36
N LYS A 602 -4.22 1.34 -8.80
CA LYS A 602 -5.59 1.89 -8.81
C LYS A 602 -6.55 1.05 -9.67
N ASP A 603 -6.09 0.59 -10.82
CA ASP A 603 -6.82 -0.20 -11.80
C ASP A 603 -7.19 -1.61 -11.29
N MET A 604 -6.32 -2.24 -10.50
CA MET A 604 -6.62 -3.51 -9.83
C MET A 604 -7.61 -3.33 -8.69
N LEU A 605 -7.44 -2.27 -7.89
CA LEU A 605 -8.37 -1.94 -6.80
C LEU A 605 -9.77 -1.58 -7.33
N PHE A 606 -9.84 -0.90 -8.47
CA PHE A 606 -11.08 -0.64 -9.19
C PHE A 606 -11.76 -1.94 -9.61
N ALA A 607 -11.02 -2.87 -10.23
CA ALA A 607 -11.55 -4.16 -10.66
C ALA A 607 -12.05 -5.02 -9.49
N LEU A 608 -11.33 -5.05 -8.38
CA LEU A 608 -11.77 -5.73 -7.16
C LEU A 608 -13.12 -5.18 -6.67
N ASN A 609 -13.23 -3.86 -6.57
CA ASN A 609 -14.47 -3.21 -6.11
C ASN A 609 -15.64 -3.42 -7.11
N ILE A 610 -15.37 -3.44 -8.42
CA ILE A 610 -16.37 -3.85 -9.42
C ILE A 610 -16.80 -5.30 -9.19
N GLY A 611 -15.87 -6.20 -8.86
CA GLY A 611 -16.16 -7.59 -8.51
C GLY A 611 -17.14 -7.68 -7.35
N ASP A 612 -16.88 -6.98 -6.25
CA ASP A 612 -17.77 -6.94 -5.07
C ASP A 612 -19.16 -6.39 -5.41
N ALA A 613 -19.22 -5.27 -6.14
CA ALA A 613 -20.48 -4.69 -6.58
C ALA A 613 -21.23 -5.63 -7.53
N ALA A 614 -20.53 -6.34 -8.41
CA ALA A 614 -21.11 -7.30 -9.33
C ALA A 614 -21.69 -8.51 -8.60
N VAL A 615 -21.09 -8.97 -7.50
CA VAL A 615 -21.67 -10.02 -6.64
C VAL A 615 -23.04 -9.58 -6.14
N LEU A 616 -23.10 -8.37 -5.56
CA LEU A 616 -24.34 -7.79 -5.06
C LEU A 616 -25.39 -7.62 -6.17
N LEU A 617 -25.02 -7.07 -7.33
CA LEU A 617 -25.95 -6.83 -8.44
C LEU A 617 -26.44 -8.12 -9.11
N LYS A 618 -25.57 -9.13 -9.26
CA LYS A 618 -25.97 -10.42 -9.83
C LYS A 618 -26.97 -11.17 -8.95
N ASN A 619 -27.01 -10.92 -7.63
CA ASN A 619 -28.04 -11.47 -6.74
C ASN A 619 -29.48 -11.12 -7.19
N ILE A 620 -29.67 -10.04 -7.95
CA ILE A 620 -31.00 -9.66 -8.48
C ILE A 620 -31.56 -10.78 -9.36
N THR A 621 -30.69 -11.45 -10.12
CA THR A 621 -31.05 -12.48 -11.11
C THR A 621 -30.78 -13.91 -10.66
N LYS A 622 -30.13 -14.09 -9.49
CA LYS A 622 -29.80 -15.41 -8.95
C LYS A 622 -30.90 -15.92 -8.01
N LYS A 623 -30.80 -17.20 -7.65
CA LYS A 623 -31.69 -17.83 -6.67
C LYS A 623 -31.74 -17.01 -5.39
N SER A 624 -32.88 -17.04 -4.70
CA SER A 624 -33.09 -16.31 -3.44
C SER A 624 -32.99 -14.78 -3.60
N THR A 625 -33.16 -14.24 -4.81
CA THR A 625 -33.28 -12.80 -5.01
C THR A 625 -34.36 -12.21 -4.10
N PRO A 626 -34.15 -11.03 -3.48
CA PRO A 626 -35.19 -10.29 -2.77
C PRO A 626 -36.06 -9.47 -3.73
N VAL A 627 -35.71 -9.40 -5.01
CA VAL A 627 -36.36 -8.51 -5.97
C VAL A 627 -37.58 -9.22 -6.53
N PHE A 628 -38.74 -8.61 -6.34
CA PHE A 628 -39.97 -9.03 -6.99
C PHE A 628 -40.32 -8.06 -8.12
N LEU A 629 -41.06 -8.56 -9.09
CA LEU A 629 -41.61 -7.82 -10.22
C LEU A 629 -43.13 -7.95 -10.22
N ILE A 630 -43.83 -6.88 -10.58
CA ILE A 630 -45.26 -6.89 -10.86
C ILE A 630 -45.45 -6.75 -12.37
N THR A 631 -46.15 -7.72 -12.94
CA THR A 631 -46.45 -7.79 -14.38
C THR A 631 -47.65 -6.93 -14.76
N LEU A 632 -47.85 -6.70 -16.06
CA LEU A 632 -49.06 -6.03 -16.58
C LEU A 632 -50.38 -6.66 -16.10
N ASN A 633 -50.38 -7.96 -15.84
CA ASN A 633 -51.54 -8.70 -15.33
C ASN A 633 -51.67 -8.65 -13.80
N ASN A 634 -50.94 -7.74 -13.14
CA ASN A 634 -50.88 -7.59 -11.68
C ASN A 634 -50.44 -8.87 -10.93
N LYS A 635 -49.68 -9.73 -11.61
CA LYS A 635 -49.07 -10.93 -11.01
C LYS A 635 -47.69 -10.60 -10.49
N THR A 636 -47.43 -11.00 -9.25
CA THR A 636 -46.11 -10.91 -8.61
C THR A 636 -45.27 -12.13 -8.98
N ILE A 637 -44.07 -11.89 -9.51
CA ILE A 637 -43.06 -12.93 -9.80
C ILE A 637 -41.73 -12.50 -9.21
N TRP A 638 -40.84 -13.45 -8.93
CA TRP A 638 -39.48 -13.12 -8.49
C TRP A 638 -38.58 -12.84 -9.69
N ALA A 639 -37.60 -11.94 -9.54
CA ALA A 639 -36.73 -11.53 -10.65
C ALA A 639 -35.91 -12.70 -11.24
N ASP A 640 -35.61 -13.73 -10.45
CA ASP A 640 -34.95 -14.98 -10.90
C ASP A 640 -35.86 -15.90 -11.72
N GLN A 641 -37.17 -15.60 -11.76
CA GLN A 641 -38.18 -16.32 -12.54
C GLN A 641 -38.53 -15.58 -13.84
N TYR A 642 -38.03 -14.36 -14.03
CA TYR A 642 -38.34 -13.54 -15.19
C TYR A 642 -37.52 -13.97 -16.42
N GLN A 643 -38.19 -14.21 -17.54
CA GLN A 643 -37.55 -14.55 -18.82
C GLN A 643 -37.80 -13.43 -19.83
N SER A 644 -36.73 -12.82 -20.34
CA SER A 644 -36.82 -11.79 -21.38
C SER A 644 -37.39 -12.40 -22.66
N GLY A 645 -38.53 -11.86 -23.13
CA GLY A 645 -39.26 -12.36 -24.31
C GLY A 645 -40.38 -13.37 -24.03
N GLY A 646 -40.71 -13.65 -22.77
CA GLY A 646 -41.90 -14.42 -22.40
C GLY A 646 -43.21 -13.63 -22.55
N GLU A 647 -44.36 -14.27 -22.27
CA GLU A 647 -45.70 -13.63 -22.33
C GLU A 647 -45.92 -12.55 -21.26
N GLU A 648 -45.10 -12.52 -20.22
CA GLU A 648 -45.24 -11.60 -19.08
C GLU A 648 -44.29 -10.41 -19.21
N THR A 649 -44.84 -9.18 -19.28
CA THR A 649 -44.04 -7.93 -19.22
C THR A 649 -44.09 -7.36 -17.81
N ALA A 650 -42.92 -7.19 -17.19
CA ALA A 650 -42.78 -6.54 -15.88
C ALA A 650 -42.85 -5.01 -16.00
N ILE A 651 -43.67 -4.35 -15.19
CA ILE A 651 -43.86 -2.89 -15.21
C ILE A 651 -43.48 -2.21 -13.89
N MET A 652 -43.43 -2.96 -12.79
CA MET A 652 -43.02 -2.44 -11.49
C MET A 652 -42.10 -3.45 -10.80
N ALA A 653 -41.27 -2.96 -9.88
CA ALA A 653 -40.38 -3.78 -9.09
C ALA A 653 -40.31 -3.27 -7.65
N GLY A 654 -39.95 -4.16 -6.73
CA GLY A 654 -39.61 -3.79 -5.37
C GLY A 654 -38.70 -4.84 -4.75
N LEU A 655 -38.36 -4.63 -3.47
CA LEU A 655 -37.47 -5.52 -2.73
C LEU A 655 -38.06 -5.85 -1.37
N VAL A 656 -37.77 -7.05 -0.89
CA VAL A 656 -38.17 -7.50 0.44
C VAL A 656 -36.96 -7.91 1.27
N ASP A 657 -37.13 -7.88 2.59
CA ASP A 657 -36.18 -8.52 3.50
C ASP A 657 -36.19 -10.03 3.32
N ILE A 658 -35.06 -10.65 3.60
CA ILE A 658 -34.97 -12.11 3.81
C ILE A 658 -34.79 -12.31 5.31
N LYS A 659 -35.68 -13.07 5.95
CA LYS A 659 -35.64 -13.38 7.38
C LYS A 659 -35.61 -14.87 7.57
N ASP A 660 -34.68 -15.38 8.37
CA ASP A 660 -34.44 -16.82 8.55
C ASP A 660 -34.27 -17.59 7.21
N GLY A 661 -33.77 -16.91 6.17
CA GLY A 661 -33.61 -17.46 4.83
C GLY A 661 -34.88 -17.48 3.96
N GLU A 662 -35.99 -16.90 4.42
CA GLU A 662 -37.25 -16.80 3.69
C GLU A 662 -37.55 -15.36 3.28
N ARG A 663 -38.13 -15.18 2.09
CA ARG A 663 -38.51 -13.87 1.56
C ARG A 663 -39.73 -13.34 2.33
N SER A 664 -39.64 -12.11 2.82
CA SER A 664 -40.75 -11.42 3.50
C SER A 664 -41.91 -11.13 2.53
N ASN A 665 -43.14 -11.10 3.06
CA ASN A 665 -44.33 -10.66 2.34
C ASN A 665 -44.63 -9.16 2.51
N GLN A 666 -43.74 -8.43 3.18
CA GLN A 666 -43.84 -7.00 3.41
C GLN A 666 -42.73 -6.26 2.69
N VAL A 667 -43.11 -5.21 1.97
CA VAL A 667 -42.21 -4.29 1.28
C VAL A 667 -42.17 -3.01 2.08
N GLN A 668 -40.98 -2.59 2.50
CA GLN A 668 -40.78 -1.28 3.12
C GLN A 668 -40.54 -0.24 2.02
N GLY A 669 -41.35 0.82 1.97
CA GLY A 669 -41.24 1.87 0.95
C GLY A 669 -39.86 2.54 0.96
N GLN A 670 -39.30 2.73 2.15
CA GLN A 670 -37.96 3.30 2.34
C GLN A 670 -36.87 2.45 1.67
N ASP A 671 -36.97 1.12 1.75
CA ASP A 671 -35.93 0.22 1.22
C ASP A 671 -35.92 0.22 -0.31
N VAL A 672 -37.11 0.31 -0.94
CA VAL A 672 -37.23 0.48 -2.40
C VAL A 672 -36.57 1.79 -2.84
N ALA A 673 -36.85 2.89 -2.13
CA ALA A 673 -36.27 4.19 -2.41
C ALA A 673 -34.74 4.19 -2.23
N LYS A 674 -34.23 3.61 -1.14
CA LYS A 674 -32.78 3.47 -0.90
C LYS A 674 -32.10 2.64 -1.99
N PHE A 675 -32.71 1.54 -2.42
CA PHE A 675 -32.12 0.70 -3.46
C PHE A 675 -32.07 1.41 -4.81
N LEU A 676 -33.10 2.19 -5.17
CA LEU A 676 -33.08 3.04 -6.36
C LEU A 676 -31.94 4.05 -6.31
N LEU A 677 -31.77 4.73 -5.17
CA LEU A 677 -30.64 5.66 -4.95
C LEU A 677 -29.28 4.96 -5.04
N ALA A 678 -29.16 3.73 -4.55
CA ALA A 678 -27.93 2.94 -4.67
C ALA A 678 -27.63 2.56 -6.13
N ILE A 679 -28.66 2.21 -6.93
CA ILE A 679 -28.51 1.98 -8.38
C ILE A 679 -28.06 3.27 -9.09
N GLN A 680 -28.67 4.42 -8.76
CA GLN A 680 -28.26 5.70 -9.32
C GLN A 680 -26.78 5.99 -9.05
N GLU A 681 -26.34 5.78 -7.81
CA GLU A 681 -24.95 5.99 -7.43
C GLU A 681 -24.01 5.06 -8.22
N PHE A 682 -24.38 3.78 -8.37
CA PHE A 682 -23.62 2.83 -9.19
C PHE A 682 -23.52 3.27 -10.65
N LEU A 683 -24.64 3.70 -11.25
CA LEU A 683 -24.68 4.17 -12.64
C LEU A 683 -23.81 5.42 -12.86
N LYS A 684 -23.78 6.33 -11.88
CA LYS A 684 -22.92 7.53 -11.87
C LYS A 684 -21.44 7.17 -11.67
N ALA A 685 -21.13 6.29 -10.72
CA ALA A 685 -19.77 5.87 -10.41
C ALA A 685 -19.10 5.12 -11.57
N THR A 686 -19.89 4.38 -12.36
CA THR A 686 -19.44 3.64 -13.55
C THR A 686 -19.53 4.46 -14.84
N ASP A 687 -19.84 5.76 -14.76
CA ASP A 687 -19.85 6.61 -15.95
C ASP A 687 -18.44 6.87 -16.49
N GLY A 688 -18.23 6.61 -17.77
CA GLY A 688 -16.91 6.62 -18.42
C GLY A 688 -16.10 5.32 -18.30
N VAL A 689 -16.66 4.24 -17.70
CA VAL A 689 -15.95 2.97 -17.49
C VAL A 689 -15.45 2.31 -18.78
N GLU A 690 -15.99 2.66 -19.94
CA GLU A 690 -15.50 2.21 -21.24
C GLU A 690 -14.03 2.59 -21.51
N ARG A 691 -13.48 3.52 -20.72
CA ARG A 691 -12.08 4.00 -20.80
C ARG A 691 -11.18 3.40 -19.72
N THR A 692 -11.65 2.39 -18.99
CA THR A 692 -10.85 1.73 -17.96
C THR A 692 -9.55 1.17 -18.55
N ARG A 693 -8.49 1.17 -17.75
CA ARG A 693 -7.17 0.63 -18.06
C ARG A 693 -6.91 -0.72 -17.38
N SER A 694 -7.87 -1.19 -16.58
CA SER A 694 -7.77 -2.45 -15.86
C SER A 694 -7.63 -3.64 -16.80
N ALA A 695 -6.48 -4.31 -16.75
CA ALA A 695 -6.23 -5.50 -17.56
C ALA A 695 -7.26 -6.62 -17.29
N ILE A 696 -7.70 -6.76 -16.03
CA ILE A 696 -8.67 -7.79 -15.61
C ILE A 696 -10.03 -7.58 -16.29
N LEU A 697 -10.51 -6.34 -16.39
CA LEU A 697 -11.81 -6.05 -17.02
C LEU A 697 -11.78 -6.09 -18.54
N LEU A 698 -10.58 -5.99 -19.13
CA LEU A 698 -10.33 -6.04 -20.56
C LEU A 698 -9.92 -7.44 -21.06
N GLU A 699 -9.64 -8.36 -20.13
CA GLU A 699 -9.34 -9.75 -20.45
C GLU A 699 -10.54 -10.42 -21.11
N ARG A 700 -10.27 -11.16 -22.20
CA ARG A 700 -11.29 -11.89 -22.95
C ARG A 700 -11.42 -13.31 -22.42
N ASP A 701 -12.65 -13.76 -22.23
CA ASP A 701 -12.93 -15.14 -21.94
C ASP A 701 -12.80 -16.05 -23.18
N GLU A 702 -13.06 -17.34 -23.00
CA GLU A 702 -13.03 -18.36 -24.07
C GLU A 702 -13.99 -18.05 -25.23
N MET A 703 -15.04 -17.24 -24.98
CA MET A 703 -16.05 -16.83 -25.97
C MET A 703 -15.72 -15.46 -26.61
N GLY A 704 -14.61 -14.84 -26.21
CA GLY A 704 -14.17 -13.54 -26.69
C GLY A 704 -14.88 -12.34 -26.05
N ALA A 705 -15.72 -12.56 -25.03
CA ALA A 705 -16.40 -11.51 -24.29
C ALA A 705 -15.51 -11.00 -23.15
N THR A 706 -15.68 -9.73 -22.76
CA THR A 706 -14.95 -9.15 -21.62
C THR A 706 -15.88 -8.85 -20.44
N PRO A 707 -15.38 -8.87 -19.19
CA PRO A 707 -16.14 -8.40 -18.04
C PRO A 707 -16.68 -6.96 -18.21
N LEU A 708 -15.94 -6.10 -18.90
CA LEU A 708 -16.38 -4.75 -19.24
C LEU A 708 -17.65 -4.74 -20.10
N GLN A 709 -17.77 -5.63 -21.09
CA GLN A 709 -18.99 -5.73 -21.92
C GLN A 709 -20.20 -6.13 -21.07
N ALA A 710 -20.04 -7.13 -20.21
CA ALA A 710 -21.10 -7.56 -19.29
C ALA A 710 -21.51 -6.44 -18.32
N LEU A 711 -20.55 -5.63 -17.85
CA LEU A 711 -20.83 -4.44 -17.03
C LEU A 711 -21.66 -3.40 -17.81
N LEU A 712 -21.29 -3.10 -19.06
CA LEU A 712 -22.01 -2.14 -19.90
C LEU A 712 -23.44 -2.58 -20.23
N GLU A 713 -23.65 -3.88 -20.44
CA GLU A 713 -24.99 -4.46 -20.60
C GLU A 713 -25.80 -4.38 -19.30
N GLY A 714 -25.21 -4.79 -18.18
CA GLY A 714 -25.86 -4.71 -16.86
C GLY A 714 -26.27 -3.28 -16.50
N ARG A 715 -25.50 -2.25 -16.90
CA ARG A 715 -25.90 -0.83 -16.73
C ARG A 715 -27.22 -0.50 -17.44
N LYS A 716 -27.52 -1.12 -18.59
CA LYS A 716 -28.81 -0.92 -19.29
C LYS A 716 -29.96 -1.57 -18.53
N ASP A 717 -29.76 -2.80 -18.05
CA ASP A 717 -30.76 -3.52 -17.25
C ASP A 717 -31.09 -2.78 -15.94
N LEU A 718 -30.08 -2.20 -15.31
CA LEU A 718 -30.27 -1.38 -14.11
C LEU A 718 -31.10 -0.12 -14.36
N LYS A 719 -30.99 0.52 -15.53
CA LYS A 719 -31.87 1.65 -15.90
C LYS A 719 -33.32 1.20 -16.06
N LEU A 720 -33.56 0.03 -16.62
CA LEU A 720 -34.91 -0.55 -16.71
C LEU A 720 -35.46 -0.90 -15.32
N LEU A 721 -34.61 -1.43 -14.44
CA LEU A 721 -34.99 -1.69 -13.05
C LEU A 721 -35.32 -0.39 -12.31
N THR A 722 -34.58 0.71 -12.54
CA THR A 722 -34.91 2.04 -11.99
C THR A 722 -36.32 2.48 -12.38
N ILE A 723 -36.72 2.30 -13.65
CA ILE A 723 -38.08 2.61 -14.13
C ILE A 723 -39.11 1.78 -13.33
N ALA A 724 -38.88 0.48 -13.20
CA ALA A 724 -39.79 -0.41 -12.50
C ALA A 724 -39.92 -0.07 -10.99
N LEU A 725 -38.81 0.26 -10.32
CA LEU A 725 -38.82 0.69 -8.92
C LEU A 725 -39.52 2.05 -8.74
N ALA A 726 -39.26 3.00 -9.64
CA ALA A 726 -39.90 4.31 -9.60
C ALA A 726 -41.42 4.19 -9.82
N ASN A 727 -41.85 3.34 -10.76
CA ASN A 727 -43.27 3.04 -10.98
C ASN A 727 -43.93 2.43 -9.74
N PHE A 728 -43.24 1.56 -9.00
CA PHE A 728 -43.77 1.01 -7.76
C PHE A 728 -43.99 2.10 -6.70
N ILE A 729 -43.00 2.99 -6.51
CA ILE A 729 -43.11 4.12 -5.58
C ILE A 729 -44.27 5.05 -5.97
N SER A 730 -44.34 5.44 -7.25
CA SER A 730 -45.31 6.43 -7.72
C SER A 730 -46.74 5.89 -7.86
N SER A 731 -46.94 4.57 -7.93
CA SER A 731 -48.28 4.00 -8.14
C SER A 731 -48.80 3.15 -6.98
N GLN A 732 -47.95 2.37 -6.31
CA GLN A 732 -48.40 1.42 -5.28
C GLN A 732 -48.27 1.96 -3.86
N LEU A 733 -47.31 2.86 -3.62
CA LEU A 733 -47.04 3.37 -2.27
C LEU A 733 -47.78 4.66 -1.92
N LEU A 734 -48.22 5.44 -2.91
CA LEU A 734 -48.96 6.68 -2.64
C LEU A 734 -50.39 6.41 -2.17
N ASP A 735 -50.83 7.13 -1.15
CA ASP A 735 -52.22 7.18 -0.72
C ASP A 735 -53.03 8.27 -1.45
N GLU A 736 -54.29 8.43 -1.06
CA GLU A 736 -55.21 9.42 -1.64
C GLU A 736 -54.80 10.88 -1.35
N LYS A 737 -53.87 11.11 -0.40
CA LYS A 737 -53.30 12.41 -0.06
C LYS A 737 -51.95 12.65 -0.73
N SER A 738 -51.53 11.77 -1.64
CA SER A 738 -50.19 11.78 -2.26
C SER A 738 -49.06 11.62 -1.25
N LEU A 739 -49.30 10.95 -0.13
CA LEU A 739 -48.29 10.57 0.85
C LEU A 739 -47.91 9.10 0.69
N VAL A 740 -46.61 8.82 0.78
CA VAL A 740 -46.02 7.49 0.68
C VAL A 740 -46.33 6.70 1.95
N GLN A 741 -46.93 5.52 1.79
CA GLN A 741 -47.16 4.56 2.85
C GLN A 741 -45.89 3.77 3.15
N SER A 742 -45.61 3.55 4.43
CA SER A 742 -44.36 2.89 4.87
C SER A 742 -44.29 1.41 4.45
N VAL A 743 -45.44 0.71 4.42
CA VAL A 743 -45.49 -0.74 4.18
C VAL A 743 -46.53 -1.14 3.14
N TYR A 744 -46.13 -2.01 2.21
CA TYR A 744 -47.00 -2.67 1.24
C TYR A 744 -46.95 -4.19 1.42
N SER A 745 -48.11 -4.86 1.39
CA SER A 745 -48.19 -6.32 1.53
C SER A 745 -48.28 -7.01 0.17
N LEU A 746 -47.33 -7.90 -0.14
CA LEU A 746 -47.37 -8.74 -1.33
C LEU A 746 -48.45 -9.83 -1.27
N LYS A 747 -48.93 -10.16 -0.07
CA LYS A 747 -49.96 -11.19 0.13
C LYS A 747 -51.34 -10.67 -0.25
N THR A 748 -51.67 -9.45 0.16
CA THR A 748 -52.97 -8.82 -0.14
C THR A 748 -52.89 -7.90 -1.35
N MET A 749 -51.69 -7.56 -1.83
CA MET A 749 -51.45 -6.56 -2.87
C MET A 749 -52.04 -5.19 -2.48
N GLU A 750 -51.94 -4.86 -1.20
CA GLU A 750 -52.49 -3.62 -0.63
C GLU A 750 -51.47 -2.91 0.25
N LYS A 751 -51.60 -1.58 0.30
CA LYS A 751 -50.94 -0.74 1.30
C LYS A 751 -51.45 -1.12 2.69
N VAL A 752 -50.55 -1.37 3.63
CA VAL A 752 -50.94 -1.56 5.02
C VAL A 752 -51.38 -0.19 5.54
N LYS A 753 -52.68 -0.03 5.82
CA LYS A 753 -53.24 1.22 6.34
C LYS A 753 -52.63 1.53 7.72
N SER A 754 -51.53 2.25 7.71
CA SER A 754 -50.97 2.91 8.87
C SER A 754 -51.65 4.27 9.00
N SER A 755 -52.18 4.61 10.18
CA SER A 755 -52.70 5.96 10.42
C SER A 755 -51.60 7.02 10.39
N ASN A 756 -50.33 6.62 10.47
CA ASN A 756 -49.20 7.52 10.69
C ASN A 756 -48.15 7.32 9.58
N TYR A 757 -48.06 8.27 8.66
CA TYR A 757 -46.95 8.37 7.70
C TYR A 757 -45.70 8.91 8.41
N ARG A 758 -44.52 8.51 7.95
CA ARG A 758 -43.23 9.05 8.43
C ARG A 758 -42.65 10.02 7.41
N ILE A 759 -42.06 11.12 7.89
CA ILE A 759 -41.43 12.10 6.99
C ILE A 759 -40.18 11.53 6.32
N ASP A 760 -39.47 10.62 6.99
CA ASP A 760 -38.30 9.95 6.40
C ASP A 760 -38.66 9.15 5.14
N ASP A 761 -39.83 8.49 5.12
CA ASP A 761 -40.32 7.78 3.92
C ASP A 761 -40.58 8.75 2.77
N GLN A 762 -41.19 9.90 3.07
CA GLN A 762 -41.47 10.94 2.07
C GLN A 762 -40.17 11.51 1.52
N ALA A 763 -39.21 11.83 2.40
CA ALA A 763 -37.92 12.36 2.04
C ALA A 763 -37.14 11.39 1.14
N MET A 764 -37.10 10.11 1.49
CA MET A 764 -36.45 9.09 0.66
C MET A 764 -37.13 8.91 -0.70
N ALA A 765 -38.46 8.89 -0.74
CA ALA A 765 -39.22 8.77 -1.98
C ALA A 765 -39.00 9.97 -2.92
N ILE A 766 -39.03 11.20 -2.41
CA ILE A 766 -38.72 12.41 -3.20
C ILE A 766 -37.33 12.27 -3.84
N ARG A 767 -36.31 11.90 -3.05
CA ARG A 767 -34.95 11.73 -3.56
C ARG A 767 -34.86 10.64 -4.62
N ALA A 768 -35.49 9.49 -4.38
CA ALA A 768 -35.50 8.38 -5.32
C ALA A 768 -36.22 8.72 -6.64
N LEU A 769 -37.32 9.48 -6.58
CA LEU A 769 -38.05 9.89 -7.78
C LEU A 769 -37.31 10.98 -8.58
N VAL A 770 -36.66 11.93 -7.91
CA VAL A 770 -35.75 12.89 -8.56
C VAL A 770 -34.59 12.14 -9.22
N ALA A 771 -34.01 11.16 -8.53
CA ALA A 771 -32.96 10.30 -9.08
C ALA A 771 -33.43 9.49 -10.31
N ALA A 772 -34.65 8.94 -10.27
CA ALA A 772 -35.24 8.24 -11.39
C ALA A 772 -35.44 9.16 -12.60
N TRP A 773 -35.90 10.39 -12.37
CA TRP A 773 -36.00 11.42 -13.41
C TRP A 773 -34.63 11.74 -14.01
N GLU A 774 -33.58 11.95 -13.20
CA GLU A 774 -32.22 12.20 -13.71
C GLU A 774 -31.69 11.06 -14.59
N ILE A 775 -32.03 9.81 -14.29
CA ILE A 775 -31.58 8.64 -15.05
C ILE A 775 -32.36 8.46 -16.35
N THR A 776 -33.67 8.69 -16.32
CA THR A 776 -34.62 8.25 -17.36
C THR A 776 -35.13 9.39 -18.24
N GLY A 777 -35.09 10.63 -17.75
CA GLY A 777 -35.72 11.79 -18.37
C GLY A 777 -37.26 11.79 -18.34
N MET A 778 -37.89 10.89 -17.57
CA MET A 778 -39.35 10.79 -17.50
C MET A 778 -39.92 11.79 -16.48
N ASP A 779 -40.56 12.86 -16.97
CA ASP A 779 -41.11 13.94 -16.13
C ASP A 779 -42.16 13.47 -15.11
N ALA A 780 -42.85 12.36 -15.39
CA ALA A 780 -43.82 11.77 -14.47
C ALA A 780 -43.23 11.53 -13.07
N TYR A 781 -41.96 11.08 -12.98
CA TYR A 781 -41.31 10.86 -11.69
C TYR A 781 -41.03 12.17 -10.94
N LEU A 782 -40.63 13.20 -11.68
CA LEU A 782 -40.41 14.53 -11.11
C LEU A 782 -41.73 15.16 -10.62
N TRP A 783 -42.81 15.01 -11.40
CA TRP A 783 -44.15 15.46 -11.00
C TRP A 783 -44.62 14.75 -9.73
N THR A 784 -44.42 13.44 -9.63
CA THR A 784 -44.75 12.71 -8.39
C THR A 784 -43.91 13.20 -7.20
N ALA A 785 -42.62 13.49 -7.38
CA ALA A 785 -41.80 14.08 -6.32
C ALA A 785 -42.34 15.45 -5.86
N HIS A 786 -42.81 16.28 -6.81
CA HIS A 786 -43.46 17.55 -6.50
C HIS A 786 -44.77 17.35 -5.73
N GLU A 787 -45.61 16.39 -6.14
CA GLU A 787 -46.86 16.07 -5.45
C GLU A 787 -46.62 15.65 -4.00
N ILE A 788 -45.61 14.81 -3.72
CA ILE A 788 -45.23 14.45 -2.35
C ILE A 788 -44.77 15.69 -1.57
N TYR A 789 -43.93 16.55 -2.16
CA TYR A 789 -43.50 17.80 -1.53
C TYR A 789 -44.69 18.72 -1.17
N TYR A 790 -45.66 18.84 -2.08
CA TYR A 790 -46.86 19.64 -1.84
C TYR A 790 -47.78 18.99 -0.79
N ALA A 791 -47.91 17.67 -0.79
CA ALA A 791 -48.62 16.93 0.25
C ALA A 791 -47.98 17.11 1.63
N LEU A 792 -46.64 17.15 1.71
CA LEU A 792 -45.91 17.49 2.93
C LEU A 792 -46.27 18.89 3.44
N ASN A 793 -46.30 19.89 2.56
CA ASN A 793 -46.68 21.26 2.95
C ASN A 793 -48.12 21.32 3.47
N LYS A 794 -49.04 20.60 2.84
CA LYS A 794 -50.47 20.61 3.20
C LYS A 794 -50.78 19.84 4.49
N ASN A 795 -50.16 18.68 4.67
CA ASN A 795 -50.54 17.73 5.71
C ASN A 795 -49.55 17.63 6.88
N ALA A 796 -48.27 17.93 6.66
CA ALA A 796 -47.21 17.65 7.63
C ALA A 796 -46.47 18.89 8.14
N PHE A 797 -46.67 20.06 7.55
CA PHE A 797 -45.98 21.27 7.99
C PHE A 797 -46.54 21.80 9.32
N SER A 798 -45.70 21.89 10.34
CA SER A 798 -46.04 22.45 11.64
C SER A 798 -45.63 23.91 11.73
N LYS A 799 -46.60 24.81 11.93
CA LYS A 799 -46.32 26.23 12.22
C LYS A 799 -45.55 26.42 13.54
N LYS A 800 -45.77 25.53 14.51
CA LYS A 800 -45.10 25.55 15.82
C LYS A 800 -43.61 25.25 15.65
N ASP A 801 -43.29 24.16 14.94
CA ASP A 801 -41.90 23.71 14.78
C ASP A 801 -41.20 24.45 13.63
N ARG A 802 -41.97 25.18 12.80
CA ARG A 802 -41.53 25.79 11.54
C ARG A 802 -40.79 24.78 10.65
N PHE A 803 -41.26 23.53 10.71
CA PHE A 803 -40.73 22.38 10.00
C PHE A 803 -41.79 21.27 9.94
N TYR A 804 -41.45 20.16 9.29
CA TYR A 804 -42.35 19.02 9.14
C TYR A 804 -42.40 18.16 10.40
N ILE A 805 -43.54 17.52 10.65
CA ILE A 805 -43.79 16.58 11.75
C ILE A 805 -44.34 15.26 11.19
N ASN A 806 -44.15 14.16 11.91
CA ASN A 806 -44.69 12.86 11.52
C ASN A 806 -46.23 12.85 11.59
N GLY A 807 -46.85 11.87 10.94
CA GLY A 807 -48.32 11.72 10.93
C GLY A 807 -48.94 11.47 12.30
N ASP A 808 -48.15 11.05 13.29
CA ASP A 808 -48.56 10.92 14.70
C ASP A 808 -48.44 12.23 15.50
N GLY A 809 -47.99 13.31 14.85
CA GLY A 809 -47.78 14.62 15.47
C GLY A 809 -46.41 14.79 16.14
N SER A 810 -45.56 13.76 16.14
CA SER A 810 -44.22 13.85 16.74
C SER A 810 -43.27 14.72 15.90
N SER A 811 -42.44 15.51 16.59
CA SER A 811 -41.37 16.25 15.95
C SER A 811 -40.28 15.30 15.45
N LEU A 812 -39.65 15.66 14.32
CA LEU A 812 -38.61 14.84 13.72
C LEU A 812 -37.36 14.76 14.61
N SER A 813 -36.80 13.55 14.71
CA SER A 813 -35.48 13.33 15.29
C SER A 813 -34.39 14.04 14.48
N PHE A 814 -33.20 14.19 15.06
CA PHE A 814 -32.08 14.83 14.37
C PHE A 814 -31.71 14.15 13.03
N PRO A 815 -31.59 12.80 12.94
CA PRO A 815 -31.36 12.13 11.66
C PRO A 815 -32.46 12.36 10.61
N GLU A 816 -33.73 12.31 11.03
CA GLU A 816 -34.88 12.54 10.15
C GLU A 816 -34.90 13.99 9.61
N LYS A 817 -34.53 14.98 10.44
CA LYS A 817 -34.41 16.38 10.00
C LYS A 817 -33.38 16.56 8.90
N ILE A 818 -32.16 16.05 9.08
CA ILE A 818 -31.09 16.18 8.07
C ILE A 818 -31.49 15.48 6.77
N GLN A 819 -32.06 14.28 6.86
CA GLN A 819 -32.50 13.54 5.69
C GLN A 819 -33.61 14.28 4.93
N THR A 820 -34.55 14.90 5.66
CA THR A 820 -35.60 15.76 5.10
C THR A 820 -35.00 17.01 4.43
N LEU A 821 -34.06 17.69 5.08
CA LEU A 821 -33.36 18.84 4.49
C LEU A 821 -32.66 18.46 3.19
N ARG A 822 -31.97 17.31 3.15
CA ARG A 822 -31.33 16.79 1.93
C ARG A 822 -32.33 16.58 0.81
N ALA A 823 -33.46 15.93 1.09
CA ALA A 823 -34.51 15.70 0.09
C ALA A 823 -35.09 16.99 -0.48
N LEU A 824 -35.34 17.97 0.40
CA LEU A 824 -35.88 19.26 0.02
C LEU A 824 -34.90 20.08 -0.83
N VAL A 825 -33.60 20.09 -0.49
CA VAL A 825 -32.56 20.72 -1.31
C VAL A 825 -32.43 20.04 -2.68
N GLU A 826 -32.57 18.72 -2.75
CA GLU A 826 -32.48 17.98 -4.01
C GLU A 826 -33.66 18.28 -4.96
N VAL A 827 -34.89 18.44 -4.45
CA VAL A 827 -36.06 18.78 -5.29
C VAL A 827 -36.16 20.27 -5.60
N GLN A 828 -35.59 21.15 -4.75
CA GLN A 828 -35.73 22.61 -4.86
C GLN A 828 -35.48 23.18 -6.27
N PRO A 829 -34.40 22.83 -7.01
CA PRO A 829 -34.09 23.43 -8.30
C PRO A 829 -35.18 23.20 -9.36
N SER A 830 -35.99 22.15 -9.18
CA SER A 830 -37.06 21.76 -10.10
C SER A 830 -38.42 22.37 -9.78
N LEU A 831 -38.57 23.03 -8.63
CA LEU A 831 -39.83 23.63 -8.20
C LEU A 831 -40.06 24.99 -8.89
N PRO A 832 -41.33 25.47 -8.99
CA PRO A 832 -41.62 26.83 -9.40
C PRO A 832 -40.96 27.88 -8.49
N ALA A 833 -40.59 29.05 -9.04
CA ALA A 833 -39.85 30.10 -8.30
C ALA A 833 -40.50 30.52 -6.96
N ALA A 834 -41.83 30.60 -6.91
CA ALA A 834 -42.55 30.89 -5.66
C ALA A 834 -42.34 29.81 -4.59
N SER A 835 -42.42 28.54 -4.99
CA SER A 835 -42.16 27.39 -4.10
C SER A 835 -40.68 27.31 -3.69
N GLN A 836 -39.75 27.66 -4.59
CA GLN A 836 -38.33 27.76 -4.25
C GLN A 836 -38.05 28.81 -3.17
N ALA A 837 -38.68 29.99 -3.29
CA ALA A 837 -38.54 31.06 -2.30
C ALA A 837 -39.15 30.69 -0.94
N GLN A 838 -40.33 30.06 -0.94
CA GLN A 838 -40.95 29.50 0.27
C GLN A 838 -40.04 28.47 0.93
N LEU A 839 -39.53 27.52 0.14
CA LEU A 839 -38.66 26.47 0.65
C LEU A 839 -37.34 27.04 1.20
N GLY A 840 -36.76 28.05 0.55
CA GLY A 840 -35.59 28.77 1.07
C GLY A 840 -35.82 29.34 2.47
N ARG A 841 -37.02 29.86 2.76
CA ARG A 841 -37.39 30.36 4.10
C ARG A 841 -37.54 29.23 5.13
N ILE A 842 -38.01 28.06 4.71
CA ILE A 842 -38.10 26.87 5.57
C ILE A 842 -36.70 26.33 5.88
N LEU A 843 -35.82 26.21 4.86
CA LEU A 843 -34.50 25.58 5.01
C LEU A 843 -33.49 26.45 5.76
N SER A 844 -33.48 27.77 5.53
CA SER A 844 -32.40 28.66 5.99
C SER A 844 -32.11 28.58 7.50
N PRO A 845 -33.12 28.66 8.42
CA PRO A 845 -32.85 28.60 9.86
C PRO A 845 -32.23 27.27 10.30
N TRP A 846 -32.61 26.16 9.66
CA TRP A 846 -32.09 24.83 9.98
C TRP A 846 -30.70 24.61 9.42
N MET A 847 -30.40 25.13 8.22
CA MET A 847 -29.04 25.09 7.67
C MET A 847 -28.07 25.87 8.55
N GLN A 848 -28.47 27.05 9.03
CA GLN A 848 -27.67 27.84 9.98
C GLN A 848 -27.44 27.07 11.30
N ALA A 849 -28.48 26.43 11.85
CA ALA A 849 -28.33 25.64 13.07
C ALA A 849 -27.40 24.43 12.89
N LEU A 850 -27.33 23.84 11.69
CA LEU A 850 -26.39 22.75 11.38
C LEU A 850 -24.94 23.24 11.28
N GLU A 851 -24.70 24.46 10.78
CA GLU A 851 -23.36 25.07 10.73
C GLU A 851 -22.79 25.34 12.13
N GLU A 852 -23.66 25.56 13.11
CA GLU A 852 -23.29 25.80 14.50
C GLU A 852 -22.97 24.50 15.30
N LEU A 853 -23.23 23.31 14.74
CA LEU A 853 -22.90 22.02 15.36
C LEU A 853 -21.41 21.66 15.15
N GLN A 854 -20.56 21.98 16.14
CA GLN A 854 -19.12 21.73 16.09
C GLN A 854 -18.65 20.49 16.83
#